data_AF-A0A0C1ZS15-F1
#
_entry.id   AF-A0A0C1ZS15-F1
#
_cell.length_a   1.000
_cell.length_b   1.000
_cell.length_c   1.000
_cell.angle_alpha   90.00
_cell.angle_beta   90.00
_cell.angle_gamma   90.00
#
_symmetry.space_group_name_H-M   'P 1'
#
loop_
_entity.id
_entity.type
_entity.pdbx_description
1 polymer ?
#
loop_
_entity_poly.entity_id
_entity_poly.type
_entity_poly.pdbx_seq_one_letter_code
_entity_poly.pdbx_strand_id
1 'polypeptide(L)'
;MPTREQPPAQTPAPALVRLPQSVRGRRRSAPKIERSSDVTRTRGWLVGSLTGALGLAAALIITPGDPTTTSGRAISRPHRLAGLECGSCHGDSRPGPATPEHDPASACVDCHTNQRSQRAPHAALLANQSMRCTTCHQIHTAMGGVAFVPGEPAIRWRNGSEGPLPQLEPIGEQGWTGRESASVALVELSACSTCHDPKRADDPMAHCALGDRRGPTDAAVCFDEHTPLLVAAGTERAALWELSREAAAIEAPTDIAPSSRGWLAPLWWLSASLGAGGLGLVAARLWARRRDRQQLATLAKLAQDQAGTQADASLRPAARRRLPTIDTTTCIGCSACVDACPYDVLEMRAYVAVVTKPDDCCGLTLCEQRCPNGSLVISEGERIADLPRIDDALAATGAPGVHLAGDITGLPLIRNAINQGAHAVAAIAASLPGSQRGGEALDLIIVGAGPAGISAALEAEQQRLRYVVLEQATAAQSIRSFPRGKLVFDQPLGMPMVGELWLRESTKEELLGKWLRIIRSHELQIREGVRVHGCEQLGGGRLRVLASGPEGEAMHFDAARVLLAFGRRGSPRMLDAPIADAMLDHVHYTLADARSFAGRTVCVVGLGDVAMEAAIGLANQPDTRVTISYRGADFTRGKRRNVDELRRLIQAGRVEMLWRTEVVRVEAGRVQLKQLGPTSERAPFVIREVDSVFVLIGNIAPTKLLDAFGVGTIGSG
;
A
#
# COMPACT_ATOMS: atom_id res chain seq x y z
N MET A 1 69.17 -19.18 -47.80
CA MET A 1 68.43 -17.89 -47.81
C MET A 1 67.11 -18.11 -47.09
N PRO A 2 66.83 -17.38 -46.00
CA PRO A 2 65.65 -17.61 -45.18
C PRO A 2 64.43 -16.93 -45.81
N THR A 3 63.34 -17.67 -45.99
CA THR A 3 62.04 -17.12 -46.38
C THR A 3 61.32 -16.59 -45.16
N ARG A 4 61.12 -15.28 -45.21
CA ARG A 4 60.50 -14.37 -44.25
C ARG A 4 59.10 -14.86 -43.82
N GLU A 5 58.93 -15.10 -42.52
CA GLU A 5 57.63 -15.33 -41.90
C GLU A 5 56.74 -14.08 -42.05
N GLN A 6 55.54 -14.27 -42.58
CA GLN A 6 54.46 -13.27 -42.58
C GLN A 6 53.75 -13.27 -41.22
N PRO A 7 53.45 -12.11 -40.64
CA PRO A 7 52.65 -12.03 -39.41
C PRO A 7 51.17 -12.39 -39.70
N PRO A 8 50.43 -12.90 -38.70
CA PRO A 8 49.05 -13.32 -38.87
C PRO A 8 48.12 -12.14 -39.23
N ALA A 9 47.23 -12.39 -40.19
CA ALA A 9 46.21 -11.45 -40.63
C ALA A 9 45.30 -11.02 -39.47
N GLN A 10 45.14 -9.72 -39.30
CA GLN A 10 44.19 -9.13 -38.35
C GLN A 10 42.76 -9.46 -38.76
N THR A 11 42.03 -10.12 -37.87
CA THR A 11 40.59 -10.35 -37.98
C THR A 11 39.87 -8.99 -38.01
N PRO A 12 39.00 -8.71 -39.00
CA PRO A 12 38.20 -7.49 -38.95
C PRO A 12 37.22 -7.58 -37.78
N ALA A 13 37.20 -6.55 -36.93
CA ALA A 13 36.21 -6.39 -35.88
C ALA A 13 34.78 -6.47 -36.48
N PRO A 14 33.80 -7.09 -35.80
CA PRO A 14 32.44 -7.15 -36.31
C PRO A 14 31.92 -5.72 -36.51
N ALA A 15 31.48 -5.43 -37.73
CA ALA A 15 30.83 -4.17 -38.06
C ALA A 15 29.65 -3.96 -37.11
N LEU A 16 29.71 -2.90 -36.31
CA LEU A 16 28.57 -2.41 -35.55
C LEU A 16 27.43 -2.15 -36.51
N VAL A 17 26.44 -3.04 -36.53
CA VAL A 17 25.17 -2.85 -37.22
C VAL A 17 24.57 -1.55 -36.72
N ARG A 18 24.53 -0.53 -37.58
CA ARG A 18 23.71 0.66 -37.36
C ARG A 18 22.26 0.17 -37.28
N LEU A 19 21.70 0.18 -36.07
CA LEU A 19 20.28 -0.02 -35.87
C LEU A 19 19.51 0.99 -36.73
N PRO A 20 18.51 0.57 -37.50
CA PRO A 20 17.67 1.48 -38.26
C PRO A 20 17.03 2.49 -37.31
N GLN A 21 17.02 3.75 -37.75
CA GLN A 21 16.44 4.87 -37.03
C GLN A 21 15.07 4.47 -36.48
N SER A 22 14.95 4.61 -35.16
CA SER A 22 13.78 4.26 -34.38
C SER A 22 12.48 4.63 -35.09
N VAL A 23 11.74 3.61 -35.52
CA VAL A 23 10.28 3.67 -35.62
C VAL A 23 9.80 4.32 -34.33
N ARG A 24 9.09 5.45 -34.45
CA ARG A 24 8.47 6.16 -33.32
C ARG A 24 7.56 5.17 -32.57
N GLY A 25 8.13 4.52 -31.58
CA GLY A 25 7.45 3.57 -30.73
C GLY A 25 6.35 4.29 -29.99
N ARG A 26 5.11 3.83 -30.20
CA ARG A 26 4.02 4.03 -29.24
C ARG A 26 4.60 3.86 -27.85
N ARG A 27 4.47 4.91 -27.03
CA ARG A 27 4.85 4.89 -25.61
C ARG A 27 4.22 3.65 -24.99
N ARG A 28 5.04 2.63 -24.70
CA ARG A 28 4.67 1.61 -23.73
C ARG A 28 4.54 2.35 -22.41
N SER A 29 3.32 2.67 -22.01
CA SER A 29 2.99 2.99 -20.63
C SER A 29 3.08 1.70 -19.81
N ALA A 30 4.27 1.09 -19.76
CA ALA A 30 4.61 0.35 -18.56
C ALA A 30 4.65 1.43 -17.47
N PRO A 31 3.84 1.33 -16.39
CA PRO A 31 4.05 2.20 -15.25
C PRO A 31 5.52 2.03 -14.88
N LYS A 32 6.25 3.15 -14.85
CA LYS A 32 7.59 3.21 -14.28
C LYS A 32 7.49 2.46 -12.95
N ILE A 33 8.41 1.52 -12.69
CA ILE A 33 8.61 1.04 -11.32
C ILE A 33 8.84 2.30 -10.48
N GLU A 34 7.78 2.77 -9.82
CA GLU A 34 7.93 3.69 -8.73
C GLU A 34 8.52 2.83 -7.63
N ARG A 35 9.82 3.02 -7.39
CA ARG A 35 10.42 2.63 -6.12
C ARG A 35 9.48 3.18 -5.05
N SER A 36 8.77 2.30 -4.35
CA SER A 36 8.06 2.65 -3.11
C SER A 36 9.15 2.97 -2.09
N SER A 37 9.72 4.17 -2.23
CA SER A 37 10.69 4.67 -1.29
C SER A 37 9.91 5.39 -0.21
N ASP A 38 10.37 5.12 1.00
CA ASP A 38 10.05 5.66 2.31
C ASP A 38 10.03 7.23 2.42
N VAL A 39 9.90 7.95 1.30
CA VAL A 39 10.02 9.42 1.19
C VAL A 39 8.80 10.15 1.75
N THR A 40 7.64 9.51 1.85
CA THR A 40 6.48 10.11 2.53
C THR A 40 6.67 10.14 4.05
N ARG A 41 7.47 9.22 4.62
CA ARG A 41 7.83 9.22 6.04
C ARG A 41 8.76 10.39 6.38
N THR A 42 9.73 10.70 5.53
CA THR A 42 10.71 11.78 5.78
C THR A 42 10.14 13.19 5.61
N ARG A 43 9.13 13.37 4.73
CA ARG A 43 8.46 14.67 4.56
C ARG A 43 7.71 15.14 5.81
N GLY A 44 7.09 14.21 6.55
CA GLY A 44 6.42 14.54 7.82
C GLY A 44 7.38 15.01 8.90
N TRP A 45 8.59 14.44 8.93
CA TRP A 45 9.67 14.88 9.83
C TRP A 45 10.15 16.28 9.47
N LEU A 46 10.31 16.57 8.18
CA LEU A 46 10.78 17.88 7.73
C LEU A 46 9.81 19.01 8.10
N VAL A 47 8.50 18.78 7.94
CA VAL A 47 7.45 19.72 8.36
C VAL A 47 7.43 19.86 9.88
N GLY A 48 7.50 18.74 10.63
CA GLY A 48 7.56 18.78 12.09
C GLY A 48 8.76 19.55 12.62
N SER A 49 9.96 19.31 12.06
CA SER A 49 11.18 20.01 12.43
C SER A 49 11.14 21.50 12.09
N LEU A 50 10.61 21.89 10.92
CA LEU A 50 10.45 23.29 10.54
C LEU A 50 9.48 24.03 11.47
N THR A 51 8.36 23.38 11.83
CA THR A 51 7.36 23.98 12.73
C THR A 51 7.92 24.14 14.14
N GLY A 52 8.66 23.15 14.64
CA GLY A 52 9.36 23.22 15.91
C GLY A 52 10.46 24.28 15.93
N ALA A 53 11.24 24.39 14.86
CA ALA A 53 12.28 25.43 14.71
C ALA A 53 11.68 26.85 14.67
N LEU A 54 10.57 27.04 13.95
CA LEU A 54 9.84 28.31 13.93
C LEU A 54 9.24 28.65 15.30
N GLY A 55 8.71 27.66 16.03
CA GLY A 55 8.24 27.85 17.39
C GLY A 55 9.34 28.28 18.36
N LEU A 56 10.51 27.64 18.27
CA LEU A 56 11.69 28.01 19.06
C LEU A 56 12.21 29.41 18.68
N ALA A 57 12.27 29.73 17.39
CA ALA A 57 12.69 31.05 16.91
C ALA A 57 11.73 32.16 17.38
N ALA A 58 10.41 31.92 17.32
CA ALA A 58 9.42 32.84 17.86
C ALA A 58 9.57 33.02 19.38
N ALA A 59 9.85 31.95 20.13
CA ALA A 59 10.11 32.04 21.57
C ALA A 59 11.35 32.91 21.87
N LEU A 60 12.45 32.71 21.14
CA LEU A 60 13.68 33.50 21.28
C LEU A 60 13.49 34.99 20.93
N ILE A 61 12.57 35.30 20.01
CA ILE A 61 12.26 36.69 19.61
C ILE A 61 11.31 37.37 20.62
N ILE A 62 10.34 36.62 21.17
CA ILE A 62 9.30 37.16 22.05
C ILE A 62 9.80 37.31 23.50
N THR A 63 10.80 36.53 23.92
CA THR A 63 11.52 36.75 25.18
C THR A 63 12.88 37.39 24.91
N PRO A 64 13.01 38.73 24.92
CA PRO A 64 14.32 39.35 25.09
C PRO A 64 14.74 39.10 26.54
N GLY A 65 15.29 37.91 26.81
CA GLY A 65 16.09 37.73 28.00
C GLY A 65 17.36 38.53 27.79
N ASP A 66 17.49 39.63 28.52
CA ASP A 66 18.67 40.51 28.49
C ASP A 66 19.91 39.67 28.88
N PRO A 67 20.79 39.27 27.95
CA PRO A 67 21.83 38.27 28.23
C PRO A 67 23.02 38.84 29.03
N THR A 68 22.94 40.08 29.53
CA THR A 68 24.10 40.80 30.09
C THR A 68 23.98 41.23 31.54
N THR A 69 22.97 40.81 32.31
CA THR A 69 22.97 40.99 33.78
C THR A 69 23.36 39.72 34.54
N THR A 70 24.48 39.10 34.14
CA THR A 70 25.26 38.24 35.04
C THR A 70 25.88 39.08 36.15
N SER A 71 25.11 39.35 37.21
CA SER A 71 25.54 39.38 38.62
C SER A 71 24.44 39.97 39.51
N GLY A 72 23.31 39.25 39.64
CA GLY A 72 22.24 39.59 40.58
C GLY A 72 22.60 39.40 42.06
N ARG A 73 23.79 39.83 42.49
CA ARG A 73 24.11 40.00 43.91
C ARG A 73 24.00 41.49 44.23
N ALA A 74 23.07 41.85 45.10
CA ALA A 74 22.94 43.24 45.55
C ALA A 74 24.24 43.68 46.26
N ILE A 75 24.64 44.92 46.02
CA ILE A 75 25.87 45.49 46.60
C ILE A 75 25.55 45.97 48.03
N SER A 76 26.52 45.90 48.95
CA SER A 76 26.37 46.33 50.33
C SER A 76 25.94 47.81 50.44
N ARG A 77 25.29 48.16 51.56
CA ARG A 77 24.75 49.50 51.84
C ARG A 77 25.74 50.64 51.53
N PRO A 78 27.01 50.61 51.98
CA PRO A 78 27.94 51.71 51.72
C PRO A 78 28.21 51.92 50.22
N HIS A 79 28.38 50.84 49.46
CA HIS A 79 28.64 50.94 48.02
C HIS A 79 27.43 51.45 47.24
N ARG A 80 26.22 51.00 47.61
CA ARG A 80 24.98 51.49 47.00
C ARG A 80 24.77 52.98 47.28
N LEU A 81 25.03 53.43 48.50
CA LEU A 81 24.96 54.86 48.84
C LEU A 81 26.04 55.69 48.12
N ALA A 82 27.19 55.09 47.83
CA ALA A 82 28.23 55.71 47.00
C ALA A 82 27.91 55.65 45.49
N GLY A 83 26.80 55.02 45.06
CA GLY A 83 26.43 54.89 43.66
C GLY A 83 27.34 53.95 42.85
N LEU A 84 28.02 53.02 43.51
CA LEU A 84 28.93 52.08 42.86
C LEU A 84 28.16 50.89 42.26
N GLU A 85 28.64 50.40 41.12
CA GLU A 85 28.13 49.21 40.43
C GLU A 85 29.20 48.11 40.39
N CYS A 86 28.84 46.83 40.21
CA CYS A 86 29.83 45.75 40.15
C CYS A 86 30.96 46.01 39.13
N GLY A 87 30.63 46.66 38.00
CA GLY A 87 31.59 47.03 36.97
C GLY A 87 32.67 48.03 37.42
N SER A 88 32.42 48.86 38.44
CA SER A 88 33.41 49.82 38.95
C SER A 88 34.59 49.13 39.65
N CYS A 89 34.42 47.89 40.09
CA CYS A 89 35.47 47.07 40.71
C CYS A 89 35.89 45.86 39.85
N HIS A 90 35.11 45.50 38.81
CA HIS A 90 35.29 44.26 38.02
C HIS A 90 35.35 44.46 36.48
N GLY A 91 35.37 45.68 35.95
CA GLY A 91 35.30 45.94 34.50
C GLY A 91 36.50 45.50 33.65
N ASP A 92 36.26 45.29 32.35
CA ASP A 92 37.16 44.67 31.33
C ASP A 92 38.44 45.45 30.94
N SER A 93 38.76 46.54 31.63
CA SER A 93 40.10 47.14 31.54
C SER A 93 40.97 46.59 32.65
N ARG A 94 41.42 45.34 32.49
CA ARG A 94 42.84 44.92 32.58
C ARG A 94 42.95 43.37 32.54
N PRO A 95 43.64 42.79 31.55
CA PRO A 95 43.77 41.34 31.40
C PRO A 95 44.93 40.77 32.23
N GLY A 96 44.66 39.76 33.06
CA GLY A 96 45.69 38.95 33.75
C GLY A 96 45.22 38.38 35.10
N PRO A 97 45.85 37.32 35.63
CA PRO A 97 45.59 36.87 37.01
C PRO A 97 45.97 37.98 37.99
N ALA A 98 45.29 38.05 39.14
CA ALA A 98 45.45 39.11 40.14
C ALA A 98 46.92 39.37 40.49
N THR A 99 47.50 40.44 39.94
CA THR A 99 48.79 40.97 40.40
C THR A 99 48.54 42.00 41.50
N PRO A 100 49.54 42.34 42.34
CA PRO A 100 49.42 43.39 43.35
C PRO A 100 48.95 44.76 42.80
N GLU A 101 49.05 45.00 41.50
CA GLU A 101 48.64 46.27 40.84
C GLU A 101 47.16 46.29 40.39
N HIS A 102 46.43 45.18 40.59
CA HIS A 102 45.07 44.95 40.12
C HIS A 102 44.13 44.49 41.24
N ASP A 103 44.40 44.99 42.44
CA ASP A 103 43.66 44.63 43.63
C ASP A 103 42.43 45.54 43.77
N PRO A 104 41.21 45.00 43.95
CA PRO A 104 40.03 45.80 44.24
C PRO A 104 40.19 46.72 45.47
N ALA A 105 41.15 46.47 46.36
CA ALA A 105 41.56 47.41 47.41
C ALA A 105 41.92 48.81 46.88
N SER A 106 42.45 48.90 45.66
CA SER A 106 42.81 50.18 45.03
C SER A 106 41.59 51.06 44.76
N ALA A 107 40.45 50.47 44.40
CA ALA A 107 39.19 51.18 44.18
C ALA A 107 38.57 51.71 45.49
N CYS A 108 38.92 51.12 46.63
CA CYS A 108 38.42 51.58 47.93
C CYS A 108 38.99 52.95 48.34
N VAL A 109 40.24 53.26 47.97
CA VAL A 109 40.92 54.50 48.40
C VAL A 109 40.22 55.74 47.88
N ASP A 110 39.69 55.68 46.65
CA ASP A 110 39.03 56.81 46.01
C ASP A 110 37.65 57.11 46.64
N CYS A 111 36.97 56.08 47.16
CA CYS A 111 35.65 56.22 47.79
C CYS A 111 35.73 56.43 49.31
N HIS A 112 36.81 56.01 49.97
CA HIS A 112 37.00 56.04 51.43
C HIS A 112 38.25 56.85 51.86
N THR A 113 38.50 57.98 51.21
CA THR A 113 39.72 58.80 51.33
C THR A 113 40.11 59.22 52.76
N ASN A 114 39.14 59.39 53.67
CA ASN A 114 39.36 59.78 55.07
C ASN A 114 39.30 58.62 56.09
N GLN A 115 39.24 57.37 55.63
CA GLN A 115 39.07 56.19 56.48
C GLN A 115 40.29 55.26 56.37
N ARG A 116 41.51 55.79 56.46
CA ARG A 116 42.73 54.96 56.61
C ARG A 116 42.96 54.59 58.07
N SER A 117 43.71 53.52 58.32
CA SER A 117 44.17 53.23 59.68
C SER A 117 44.94 54.43 60.24
N GLN A 118 44.58 54.83 61.45
CA GLN A 118 45.21 55.88 62.24
C GLN A 118 46.18 55.31 63.27
N ARG A 119 46.25 53.98 63.43
CA ARG A 119 47.22 53.33 64.32
C ARG A 119 48.57 53.26 63.63
N ALA A 120 49.60 53.84 64.24
CA ALA A 120 50.91 54.01 63.61
C ALA A 120 51.50 52.71 62.98
N PRO A 121 51.41 51.52 63.59
CA PRO A 121 51.92 50.28 62.97
C PRO A 121 51.17 49.87 61.70
N HIS A 122 49.84 49.86 61.73
CA HIS A 122 49.02 49.50 60.56
C HIS A 122 49.06 50.60 59.48
N ALA A 123 49.10 51.86 59.87
CA ALA A 123 49.34 52.98 58.96
C ALA A 123 50.68 52.82 58.22
N ALA A 124 51.74 52.38 58.91
CA ALA A 124 53.03 52.10 58.29
C ALA A 124 52.99 50.89 57.33
N LEU A 125 52.27 49.82 57.69
CA LEU A 125 52.07 48.65 56.82
C LEU A 125 51.23 48.96 55.57
N LEU A 126 50.23 49.84 55.70
CA LEU A 126 49.47 50.35 54.55
C LEU A 126 50.34 51.25 53.68
N ALA A 127 51.16 52.12 54.27
CA ALA A 127 52.05 53.02 53.54
C ALA A 127 53.12 52.28 52.74
N ASN A 128 53.68 51.19 53.28
CA ASN A 128 54.66 50.35 52.58
C ASN A 128 54.03 49.21 51.75
N GLN A 129 52.69 49.19 51.63
CA GLN A 129 51.90 48.23 50.85
C GLN A 129 52.02 46.75 51.29
N SER A 130 52.56 46.48 52.48
CA SER A 130 52.62 45.13 53.07
C SER A 130 51.28 44.69 53.66
N MET A 131 50.36 45.64 53.89
CA MET A 131 48.96 45.41 54.24
C MET A 131 48.07 46.23 53.31
N ARG A 132 46.84 45.76 53.05
CA ARG A 132 45.86 46.43 52.18
C ARG A 132 44.48 46.45 52.83
N CYS A 133 43.57 47.30 52.36
CA CYS A 133 42.21 47.36 52.89
C CYS A 133 41.49 46.00 52.79
N THR A 134 41.73 45.24 51.73
CA THR A 134 41.18 43.89 51.52
C THR A 134 41.77 42.83 52.45
N THR A 135 42.92 43.09 53.08
CA THR A 135 43.50 42.23 54.11
C THR A 135 42.59 42.19 55.34
N CYS A 136 42.03 43.33 55.75
CA CYS A 136 41.15 43.43 56.91
C CYS A 136 39.66 43.31 56.53
N HIS A 137 39.27 43.81 55.35
CA HIS A 137 37.90 43.76 54.85
C HIS A 137 37.78 42.82 53.65
N GLN A 138 37.47 41.56 53.90
CA GLN A 138 37.29 40.59 52.81
C GLN A 138 36.04 40.90 51.98
N ILE A 139 36.23 41.15 50.68
CA ILE A 139 35.16 41.54 49.77
C ILE A 139 34.24 40.32 49.50
N HIS A 140 32.93 40.52 49.51
CA HIS A 140 31.87 39.53 49.26
C HIS A 140 31.74 38.37 50.26
N THR A 141 32.64 38.25 51.24
CA THR A 141 32.56 37.24 52.31
C THR A 141 32.44 37.86 53.70
N ALA A 142 32.84 39.12 53.89
CA ALA A 142 32.86 39.78 55.20
C ALA A 142 31.50 39.83 55.93
N MET A 143 31.61 40.00 57.25
CA MET A 143 30.52 40.20 58.22
C MET A 143 29.70 41.49 57.97
N GLY A 144 30.06 42.31 56.99
CA GLY A 144 29.38 43.57 56.66
C GLY A 144 29.64 44.64 57.70
N GLY A 145 28.60 45.34 58.15
CA GLY A 145 28.73 46.37 59.17
C GLY A 145 27.41 46.80 59.79
N VAL A 146 27.48 47.85 60.59
CA VAL A 146 26.34 48.46 61.26
C VAL A 146 26.32 49.94 60.88
N ALA A 147 25.18 50.46 60.48
CA ALA A 147 25.00 51.88 60.20
C ALA A 147 24.09 52.51 61.26
N PHE A 148 24.47 53.69 61.73
CA PHE A 148 23.73 54.52 62.66
C PHE A 148 23.35 55.80 61.93
N VAL A 149 22.06 56.06 61.81
CA VAL A 149 21.51 57.25 61.15
C VAL A 149 20.63 57.97 62.16
N PRO A 150 20.81 59.28 62.40
CA PRO A 150 20.03 60.01 63.40
C PRO A 150 18.53 59.82 63.21
N GLY A 151 17.84 59.36 64.26
CA GLY A 151 16.40 59.09 64.27
C GLY A 151 15.95 57.76 63.65
N GLU A 152 16.87 56.94 63.15
CA GLU A 152 16.57 55.59 62.63
C GLU A 152 17.15 54.51 63.54
N PRO A 153 16.48 53.34 63.70
CA PRO A 153 17.08 52.16 64.33
C PRO A 153 18.43 51.83 63.69
N ALA A 154 19.38 51.31 64.47
CA ALA A 154 20.65 50.86 63.90
C ALA A 154 20.39 49.81 62.81
N ILE A 155 21.08 49.93 61.67
CA ILE A 155 20.87 49.06 60.52
C ILE A 155 22.04 48.09 60.42
N ARG A 156 21.78 46.80 60.60
CA ARG A 156 22.75 45.74 60.31
C ARG A 156 22.72 45.44 58.82
N TRP A 157 23.88 45.42 58.17
CA TRP A 157 23.97 45.12 56.74
C TRP A 157 25.09 44.14 56.44
N ARG A 158 24.87 43.33 55.40
CA ARG A 158 25.83 42.40 54.80
C ARG A 158 25.46 42.20 53.33
N ASN A 159 26.43 42.27 52.41
CA ASN A 159 26.33 41.93 50.98
C ASN A 159 24.90 41.89 50.40
N GLY A 160 24.33 43.06 50.09
CA GLY A 160 23.03 43.14 49.42
C GLY A 160 21.80 42.94 50.32
N SER A 161 21.99 42.64 51.59
CA SER A 161 20.96 42.57 52.62
C SER A 161 21.22 43.60 53.73
N GLU A 162 20.16 44.21 54.23
CA GLU A 162 20.20 45.10 55.38
C GLU A 162 18.88 45.02 56.13
N GLY A 163 18.91 45.26 57.44
CA GLY A 163 17.72 45.25 58.27
C GLY A 163 17.94 46.05 59.56
N PRO A 164 16.87 46.64 60.13
CA PRO A 164 16.95 47.35 61.40
C PRO A 164 17.24 46.38 62.55
N LEU A 165 17.86 46.88 63.62
CA LEU A 165 18.13 46.20 64.89
C LEU A 165 17.28 46.83 66.01
N PRO A 166 15.96 46.62 66.03
CA PRO A 166 15.09 47.14 67.09
C PRO A 166 15.44 46.59 68.49
N GLN A 167 16.19 45.48 68.57
CA GLN A 167 16.62 44.83 69.81
C GLN A 167 17.87 45.45 70.47
N LEU A 168 18.47 46.51 69.89
CA LEU A 168 19.69 47.12 70.41
C LEU A 168 19.39 48.21 71.44
N GLU A 169 19.53 47.96 72.73
CA GLU A 169 19.26 48.98 73.77
C GLU A 169 20.46 49.94 73.97
N PRO A 170 20.25 51.23 74.31
CA PRO A 170 18.97 51.89 74.59
C PRO A 170 18.27 52.46 73.35
N ILE A 171 18.86 52.35 72.15
CA ILE A 171 18.33 53.01 70.95
C ILE A 171 17.07 52.34 70.38
N GLY A 172 16.97 51.02 70.51
CA GLY A 172 15.87 50.16 70.06
C GLY A 172 15.16 50.62 68.79
N GLU A 173 13.83 50.68 68.86
CA GLU A 173 12.97 51.26 67.81
C GLU A 173 13.02 52.80 67.77
N GLN A 174 13.48 53.46 68.83
CA GLN A 174 13.54 54.93 68.94
C GLN A 174 14.65 55.55 68.08
N GLY A 175 15.63 54.73 67.68
CA GLY A 175 16.69 55.09 66.75
C GLY A 175 17.91 55.74 67.39
N TRP A 176 18.95 55.91 66.57
CA TRP A 176 20.20 56.53 66.98
C TRP A 176 19.99 58.02 67.30
N THR A 177 20.33 58.43 68.52
CA THR A 177 20.14 59.83 68.99
C THR A 177 21.35 60.72 68.78
N GLY A 178 22.42 60.22 68.15
CA GLY A 178 23.60 61.02 67.85
C GLY A 178 23.35 62.04 66.74
N ARG A 179 24.23 63.03 66.64
CA ARG A 179 24.11 64.15 65.69
C ARG A 179 24.53 63.77 64.28
N GLU A 180 25.48 62.84 64.15
CA GLU A 180 26.04 62.43 62.86
C GLU A 180 25.70 60.98 62.52
N SER A 181 25.62 60.71 61.21
CA SER A 181 25.51 59.34 60.71
C SER A 181 26.88 58.67 60.75
N ALA A 182 26.94 57.43 61.22
CA ALA A 182 28.15 56.64 61.28
C ALA A 182 27.93 55.27 60.63
N SER A 183 29.00 54.70 60.06
CA SER A 183 28.99 53.32 59.58
C SER A 183 30.22 52.62 60.11
N VAL A 184 30.00 51.52 60.82
CA VAL A 184 31.03 50.73 61.48
C VAL A 184 31.15 49.40 60.75
N ALA A 185 32.31 49.19 60.12
CA ALA A 185 32.62 47.93 59.46
C ALA A 185 32.97 46.86 60.50
N LEU A 186 32.50 45.64 60.26
CA LEU A 186 32.82 44.46 61.05
C LEU A 186 33.69 43.52 60.24
N VAL A 187 34.69 42.95 60.90
CA VAL A 187 35.66 42.03 60.28
C VAL A 187 35.62 40.70 61.01
N GLU A 188 36.04 39.62 60.35
CA GLU A 188 36.25 38.34 61.01
C GLU A 188 37.59 38.38 61.77
N LEU A 189 37.68 37.71 62.93
CA LEU A 189 38.94 37.64 63.70
C LEU A 189 40.10 37.04 62.90
N SER A 190 39.82 36.14 61.94
CA SER A 190 40.81 35.58 61.01
C SER A 190 41.50 36.65 60.15
N ALA A 191 40.86 37.78 59.89
CA ALA A 191 41.47 38.88 59.14
C ALA A 191 42.65 39.51 59.92
N CYS A 192 42.65 39.38 61.25
CA CYS A 192 43.66 39.94 62.13
C CYS A 192 44.73 38.93 62.56
N SER A 193 44.52 37.63 62.33
CA SER A 193 45.37 36.57 62.89
C SER A 193 46.81 36.55 62.37
N THR A 194 47.11 37.27 61.30
CA THR A 194 48.48 37.41 60.77
C THR A 194 49.37 38.28 61.68
N CYS A 195 48.79 39.24 62.40
CA CYS A 195 49.52 40.21 63.20
C CYS A 195 49.16 40.15 64.69
N HIS A 196 48.00 39.58 65.03
CA HIS A 196 47.45 39.53 66.38
C HIS A 196 47.12 38.11 66.81
N ASP A 197 47.29 37.82 68.10
CA ASP A 197 46.78 36.60 68.73
C ASP A 197 45.57 36.93 69.61
N PRO A 198 44.34 36.65 69.17
CA PRO A 198 43.13 37.02 69.92
C PRO A 198 43.01 36.27 71.26
N LYS A 199 43.80 35.23 71.50
CA LYS A 199 43.83 34.48 72.77
C LYS A 199 44.74 35.11 73.82
N ARG A 200 45.64 36.02 73.43
CA ARG A 200 46.51 36.74 74.36
C ARG A 200 45.77 37.94 74.95
N ALA A 201 45.64 37.99 76.27
CA ALA A 201 44.94 39.07 76.97
C ALA A 201 45.68 40.43 76.88
N ASP A 202 46.99 40.40 76.62
CA ASP A 202 47.83 41.59 76.43
C ASP A 202 47.86 42.07 74.96
N ASP A 203 47.25 41.32 74.04
CA ASP A 203 47.12 41.73 72.65
C ASP A 203 46.02 42.80 72.51
N PRO A 204 46.28 43.96 71.86
CA PRO A 204 45.26 44.99 71.65
C PRO A 204 43.97 44.50 70.97
N MET A 205 44.03 43.40 70.20
CA MET A 205 42.86 42.78 69.55
C MET A 205 41.89 42.17 70.56
N ALA A 206 42.34 41.82 71.77
CA ALA A 206 41.46 41.29 72.82
C ALA A 206 40.32 42.25 73.18
N HIS A 207 40.52 43.57 73.01
CA HIS A 207 39.49 44.59 73.22
C HIS A 207 38.51 44.73 72.04
N CYS A 208 38.89 44.31 70.84
CA CYS A 208 38.05 44.35 69.64
C CYS A 208 37.19 43.09 69.48
N ALA A 209 37.58 41.99 70.13
CA ALA A 209 36.83 40.74 70.17
C ALA A 209 35.59 40.83 71.08
N LEU A 210 34.54 40.08 70.75
CA LEU A 210 33.26 40.12 71.46
C LEU A 210 33.19 39.04 72.55
N GLY A 211 33.07 39.44 73.82
CA GLY A 211 32.93 38.51 74.95
C GLY A 211 34.05 37.47 75.00
N ASP A 212 33.69 36.19 75.09
CA ASP A 212 34.61 35.04 75.04
C ASP A 212 34.77 34.42 73.63
N ARG A 213 34.16 35.04 72.59
CA ARG A 213 34.21 34.54 71.21
C ARG A 213 35.61 34.81 70.62
N ARG A 214 36.35 33.75 70.30
CA ARG A 214 37.76 33.78 69.84
C ARG A 214 38.02 32.87 68.64
N GLY A 215 36.97 32.41 67.97
CA GLY A 215 37.03 31.64 66.74
C GLY A 215 37.38 32.51 65.52
N PRO A 216 37.95 31.92 64.46
CA PRO A 216 38.42 32.66 63.29
C PRO A 216 37.30 33.40 62.52
N THR A 217 36.06 32.92 62.60
CA THR A 217 34.89 33.52 61.91
C THR A 217 34.07 34.44 62.82
N ASP A 218 34.47 34.60 64.08
CA ASP A 218 33.77 35.51 64.99
C ASP A 218 34.01 36.96 64.60
N ALA A 219 33.00 37.81 64.80
CA ALA A 219 33.08 39.23 64.48
C ALA A 219 34.00 39.98 65.45
N ALA A 220 34.76 40.92 64.90
CA ALA A 220 35.50 41.95 65.63
C ALA A 220 35.11 43.34 65.13
N VAL A 221 35.05 44.30 66.06
CA VAL A 221 34.73 45.70 65.75
C VAL A 221 36.03 46.45 65.44
N CYS A 222 36.18 46.90 64.19
CA CYS A 222 37.39 47.57 63.70
C CYS A 222 37.37 49.11 63.91
N PHE A 223 36.43 49.63 64.69
CA PHE A 223 36.11 51.05 64.73
C PHE A 223 37.25 51.96 65.24
N ASP A 224 38.08 51.48 66.17
CA ASP A 224 39.24 52.22 66.70
C ASP A 224 40.44 52.27 65.75
N GLU A 225 40.38 51.56 64.63
CA GLU A 225 41.44 51.52 63.63
C GLU A 225 41.43 52.78 62.76
N HIS A 226 40.26 53.25 62.35
CA HIS A 226 40.10 54.32 61.36
C HIS A 226 39.87 55.71 61.97
N THR A 227 39.79 55.82 63.30
CA THR A 227 39.55 57.09 63.98
C THR A 227 40.41 57.17 65.25
N PRO A 228 41.25 58.20 65.43
CA PRO A 228 42.21 58.23 66.54
C PRO A 228 41.53 58.19 67.91
N LEU A 229 42.13 57.49 68.86
CA LEU A 229 41.62 57.21 70.21
C LEU A 229 41.42 58.44 71.12
N LEU A 230 41.88 59.63 70.71
CA LEU A 230 41.96 60.83 71.55
C LEU A 230 40.88 61.88 71.26
N VAL A 231 39.64 61.44 70.99
CA VAL A 231 38.45 62.29 71.02
C VAL A 231 37.44 61.71 72.02
N ALA A 232 37.73 61.96 73.30
CA ALA A 232 36.94 61.90 74.54
C ALA A 232 35.99 60.70 74.81
N ALA A 233 36.30 59.97 75.89
CA ALA A 233 35.34 59.15 76.63
C ALA A 233 34.19 60.04 77.16
N GLY A 234 32.95 59.67 76.84
CA GLY A 234 31.73 60.47 77.12
C GLY A 234 31.09 61.12 75.88
N THR A 235 31.56 60.80 74.67
CA THR A 235 31.02 61.30 73.39
C THR A 235 30.20 60.24 72.66
N GLU A 236 29.43 60.65 71.64
CA GLU A 236 28.70 59.76 70.71
C GLU A 236 29.56 58.59 70.19
N ARG A 237 30.89 58.76 70.13
CA ARG A 237 31.85 57.71 69.79
C ARG A 237 31.80 56.50 70.72
N ALA A 238 31.80 56.70 72.03
CA ALA A 238 31.80 55.60 73.00
C ALA A 238 30.49 54.79 72.92
N ALA A 239 29.38 55.50 72.68
CA ALA A 239 28.10 54.86 72.41
C ALA A 239 28.14 54.06 71.09
N LEU A 240 28.67 54.63 69.99
CA LEU A 240 28.82 53.91 68.73
C LEU A 240 29.70 52.66 68.86
N TRP A 241 30.77 52.72 69.66
CA TRP A 241 31.64 51.57 69.93
C TRP A 241 30.88 50.43 70.60
N GLU A 242 30.23 50.69 71.74
CA GLU A 242 29.49 49.66 72.48
C GLU A 242 28.29 49.13 71.69
N LEU A 243 27.51 50.03 71.07
CA LEU A 243 26.37 49.65 70.24
C LEU A 243 26.80 48.82 69.03
N SER A 244 27.98 49.09 68.44
CA SER A 244 28.52 48.27 67.36
C SER A 244 28.97 46.89 67.85
N ARG A 245 29.49 46.77 69.08
CA ARG A 245 29.86 45.49 69.68
C ARG A 245 28.62 44.63 69.95
N GLU A 246 27.57 45.22 70.51
CA GLU A 246 26.29 44.54 70.71
C GLU A 246 25.66 44.13 69.38
N ALA A 247 25.65 45.03 68.39
CA ALA A 247 25.13 44.75 67.06
C ALA A 247 25.94 43.66 66.32
N ALA A 248 27.24 43.56 66.58
CA ALA A 248 28.10 42.52 66.03
C ALA A 248 27.87 41.14 66.69
N ALA A 249 27.34 41.10 67.91
CA ALA A 249 26.97 39.85 68.57
C ALA A 249 25.65 39.26 68.03
N ILE A 250 24.83 40.08 67.37
CA ILE A 250 23.57 39.70 66.72
C ILE A 250 23.84 39.17 65.31
N GLU A 251 23.13 38.10 64.93
CA GLU A 251 23.26 37.48 63.61
C GLU A 251 22.81 38.46 62.50
N ALA A 252 23.63 38.59 61.45
CA ALA A 252 23.33 39.47 60.33
C ALA A 252 22.16 38.92 59.49
N PRO A 253 21.37 39.78 58.80
CA PRO A 253 20.37 39.32 57.85
C PRO A 253 20.98 38.36 56.82
N THR A 254 20.35 37.20 56.62
CA THR A 254 20.74 36.24 55.57
C THR A 254 20.07 36.58 54.24
N ASP A 255 20.77 36.37 53.12
CA ASP A 255 20.36 36.72 51.75
C ASP A 255 18.85 36.58 51.49
N ILE A 256 18.24 37.65 50.97
CA ILE A 256 16.85 37.65 50.48
C ILE A 256 16.75 36.63 49.34
N ALA A 257 15.77 35.73 49.46
CA ALA A 257 15.52 34.55 48.64
C ALA A 257 15.73 34.72 47.12
N PRO A 258 16.18 33.67 46.40
CA PRO A 258 16.29 33.69 44.95
C PRO A 258 14.93 34.01 44.34
N SER A 259 14.91 34.98 43.42
CA SER A 259 13.72 35.35 42.67
C SER A 259 13.09 34.10 42.03
N SER A 260 11.90 33.73 42.50
CA SER A 260 11.15 32.56 42.02
C SER A 260 10.59 32.73 40.59
N ARG A 261 11.10 33.68 39.81
CA ARG A 261 10.78 33.90 38.40
C ARG A 261 12.05 33.78 37.57
N GLY A 262 12.43 32.55 37.21
CA GLY A 262 13.58 32.37 36.30
C GLY A 262 13.77 30.97 35.71
N TRP A 263 13.57 29.90 36.49
CA TRP A 263 14.04 28.58 36.01
C TRP A 263 13.00 27.75 35.22
N LEU A 264 11.70 27.99 35.39
CA LEU A 264 10.64 27.23 34.70
C LEU A 264 10.22 27.82 33.34
N ALA A 265 10.54 29.09 33.07
CA ALA A 265 10.21 29.73 31.80
C ALA A 265 10.78 28.99 30.57
N PRO A 266 12.06 28.57 30.53
CA PRO A 266 12.59 27.81 29.40
C PRO A 266 11.95 26.42 29.24
N LEU A 267 11.55 25.77 30.34
CA LEU A 267 10.86 24.47 30.31
C LEU A 267 9.44 24.59 29.74
N TRP A 268 8.73 25.68 30.04
CA TRP A 268 7.41 25.93 29.48
C TRP A 268 7.48 26.17 27.96
N TRP A 269 8.46 26.93 27.48
CA TRP A 269 8.67 27.15 26.04
C TRP A 269 9.17 25.91 25.29
N LEU A 270 10.02 25.09 25.91
CA LEU A 270 10.41 23.78 25.36
C LEU A 270 9.18 22.85 25.24
N SER A 271 8.32 22.82 26.25
CA SER A 271 7.10 22.01 26.21
C SER A 271 6.09 22.51 25.17
N ALA A 272 5.94 23.83 25.01
CA ALA A 272 5.11 24.44 23.96
C ALA A 272 5.65 24.15 22.56
N SER A 273 6.98 24.19 22.37
CA SER A 273 7.62 23.92 21.07
C SER A 273 7.53 22.44 20.68
N LEU A 274 7.71 21.53 21.65
CA LEU A 274 7.50 20.10 21.45
C LEU A 274 6.03 19.77 21.17
N GLY A 275 5.10 20.46 21.85
CA GLY A 275 3.66 20.35 21.60
C GLY A 275 3.27 20.80 20.19
N ALA A 276 3.78 21.94 19.73
CA ALA A 276 3.56 22.45 18.38
C ALA A 276 4.17 21.53 17.31
N GLY A 277 5.39 21.02 17.53
CA GLY A 277 6.02 20.03 16.65
C GLY A 277 5.23 18.72 16.55
N GLY A 278 4.72 18.22 17.69
CA GLY A 278 3.88 17.03 17.75
C GLY A 278 2.54 17.21 17.02
N LEU A 279 1.86 18.34 17.22
CA LEU A 279 0.63 18.69 16.52
C LEU A 279 0.85 18.82 15.00
N GLY A 280 1.95 19.44 14.57
CA GLY A 280 2.33 19.53 13.16
C GLY A 280 2.57 18.16 12.52
N LEU A 281 3.20 17.23 13.26
CA LEU A 281 3.46 15.87 12.81
C LEU A 281 2.17 15.04 12.70
N VAL A 282 1.24 15.20 13.65
CA VAL A 282 -0.10 14.58 13.60
C VAL A 282 -0.92 15.14 12.45
N ALA A 283 -0.95 16.47 12.27
CA ALA A 283 -1.66 17.11 11.16
C ALA A 283 -1.10 16.69 9.80
N ALA A 284 0.22 16.62 9.64
CA ALA A 284 0.87 16.11 8.43
C ALA A 284 0.52 14.64 8.16
N ARG A 285 0.42 13.81 9.21
CA ARG A 285 0.06 12.39 9.10
C ARG A 285 -1.43 12.19 8.78
N LEU A 286 -2.31 13.02 9.33
CA LEU A 286 -3.74 13.03 9.01
C LEU A 286 -4.00 13.55 7.60
N TRP A 287 -3.27 14.58 7.16
CA TRP A 287 -3.32 15.08 5.79
C TRP A 287 -2.78 14.07 4.79
N ALA A 288 -1.65 13.42 5.08
CA ALA A 288 -1.12 12.32 4.27
C ALA A 288 -2.13 11.15 4.21
N ARG A 289 -2.73 10.74 5.33
CA ARG A 289 -3.79 9.70 5.33
C ARG A 289 -5.03 10.12 4.54
N ARG A 290 -5.46 11.38 4.61
CA ARG A 290 -6.58 11.90 3.80
C ARG A 290 -6.22 11.94 2.32
N ARG A 291 -5.02 12.41 1.97
CA ARG A 291 -4.50 12.43 0.60
C ARG A 291 -4.37 11.01 0.06
N ASP A 292 -3.81 10.08 0.82
CA ASP A 292 -3.68 8.67 0.43
C ASP A 292 -5.05 8.02 0.26
N ARG A 293 -6.02 8.31 1.15
CA ARG A 293 -7.41 7.86 0.97
C ARG A 293 -8.05 8.48 -0.29
N GLN A 294 -7.82 9.75 -0.56
CA GLN A 294 -8.33 10.42 -1.76
C GLN A 294 -7.64 9.90 -3.03
N GLN A 295 -6.33 9.63 -2.99
CA GLN A 295 -5.58 9.06 -4.10
C GLN A 295 -5.97 7.60 -4.32
N LEU A 296 -6.17 6.79 -3.27
CA LEU A 296 -6.70 5.44 -3.37
C LEU A 296 -8.14 5.43 -3.87
N ALA A 297 -9.00 6.36 -3.42
CA ALA A 297 -10.35 6.50 -3.96
C ALA A 297 -10.33 6.96 -5.42
N THR A 298 -9.43 7.86 -5.80
CA THR A 298 -9.26 8.31 -7.19
C THR A 298 -8.67 7.21 -8.06
N LEU A 299 -7.72 6.42 -7.56
CA LEU A 299 -7.13 5.28 -8.26
C LEU A 299 -8.11 4.12 -8.35
N ALA A 300 -8.92 3.86 -7.31
CA ALA A 300 -10.00 2.88 -7.34
C ALA A 300 -11.10 3.33 -8.32
N LYS A 301 -11.43 4.62 -8.35
CA LYS A 301 -12.34 5.21 -9.33
C LYS A 301 -11.75 5.15 -10.74
N LEU A 302 -10.47 5.47 -10.95
CA LEU A 302 -9.80 5.35 -12.25
C LEU A 302 -9.65 3.89 -12.69
N ALA A 303 -9.44 2.96 -11.76
CA ALA A 303 -9.42 1.52 -12.03
C ALA A 303 -10.83 0.99 -12.33
N GLN A 304 -11.87 1.49 -11.65
CA GLN A 304 -13.28 1.22 -11.98
C GLN A 304 -13.68 1.86 -13.32
N ASP A 305 -13.23 3.08 -13.62
CA ASP A 305 -13.49 3.78 -14.86
C ASP A 305 -12.74 3.11 -16.01
N GLN A 306 -11.50 2.63 -15.80
CA GLN A 306 -10.71 1.81 -16.73
C GLN A 306 -11.28 0.40 -16.90
N ALA A 307 -11.78 -0.23 -15.84
CA ALA A 307 -12.49 -1.50 -15.90
C ALA A 307 -13.85 -1.34 -16.59
N GLY A 308 -14.53 -0.21 -16.40
CA GLY A 308 -15.76 0.16 -17.11
C GLY A 308 -15.52 0.44 -18.59
N THR A 309 -14.42 1.13 -18.94
CA THR A 309 -14.03 1.34 -20.36
C THR A 309 -13.41 0.10 -21.01
N GLN A 310 -12.90 -0.88 -20.25
CA GLN A 310 -12.48 -2.19 -20.77
C GLN A 310 -13.60 -3.24 -20.78
N ALA A 311 -14.65 -3.10 -19.96
CA ALA A 311 -15.88 -3.88 -20.08
C ALA A 311 -16.62 -3.58 -21.39
N ASP A 312 -16.40 -2.38 -21.95
CA ASP A 312 -16.82 -1.96 -23.28
C ASP A 312 -15.97 -2.57 -24.42
N ALA A 313 -15.01 -3.46 -24.10
CA ALA A 313 -14.31 -4.28 -25.08
C ALA A 313 -15.28 -5.31 -25.71
N SER A 314 -16.05 -4.81 -26.68
CA SER A 314 -17.01 -5.46 -27.56
C SER A 314 -17.95 -6.46 -26.87
N LEU A 315 -19.05 -5.95 -26.31
CA LEU A 315 -20.23 -6.75 -25.94
C LEU A 315 -20.86 -7.49 -27.13
N ARG A 316 -20.48 -7.15 -28.37
CA ARG A 316 -20.96 -7.79 -29.60
C ARG A 316 -19.80 -8.29 -30.47
N PRO A 317 -19.93 -9.48 -31.10
CA PRO A 317 -18.97 -9.93 -32.10
C PRO A 317 -18.97 -9.03 -33.32
N ALA A 318 -17.83 -8.97 -34.01
CA ALA A 318 -17.74 -8.30 -35.30
C ALA A 318 -18.75 -8.92 -36.28
N ALA A 319 -19.59 -8.08 -36.90
CA ALA A 319 -20.63 -8.54 -37.85
C ALA A 319 -20.05 -9.18 -39.13
N ARG A 320 -18.75 -9.04 -39.36
CA ARG A 320 -18.01 -9.55 -40.52
C ARG A 320 -16.81 -10.37 -40.05
N ARG A 321 -16.54 -11.49 -40.73
CA ARG A 321 -15.32 -12.28 -40.49
C ARG A 321 -14.12 -11.44 -40.88
N ARG A 322 -13.07 -11.45 -40.06
CA ARG A 322 -11.78 -10.85 -40.41
C ARG A 322 -10.89 -11.96 -40.95
N LEU A 323 -10.63 -11.96 -42.25
CA LEU A 323 -9.87 -13.00 -42.93
C LEU A 323 -8.53 -12.45 -43.43
N PRO A 324 -7.45 -13.25 -43.40
CA PRO A 324 -6.19 -12.88 -44.02
C PRO A 324 -6.34 -12.85 -45.54
N THR A 325 -6.07 -11.70 -46.14
CA THR A 325 -5.93 -11.53 -47.59
C THR A 325 -4.45 -11.47 -47.90
N ILE A 326 -3.99 -12.33 -48.81
CA ILE A 326 -2.57 -12.46 -49.16
C ILE A 326 -2.38 -12.05 -50.60
N ASP A 327 -1.53 -11.05 -50.81
CA ASP A 327 -1.01 -10.72 -52.13
C ASP A 327 0.11 -11.71 -52.49
N THR A 328 -0.23 -12.67 -53.34
CA THR A 328 0.70 -13.72 -53.79
C THR A 328 1.83 -13.18 -54.66
N THR A 329 1.73 -11.95 -55.19
CA THR A 329 2.79 -11.35 -56.02
C THR A 329 3.93 -10.77 -55.19
N THR A 330 3.63 -10.30 -53.98
CA THR A 330 4.62 -9.73 -53.06
C THR A 330 5.03 -10.70 -51.95
N CYS A 331 4.31 -11.83 -51.80
CA CYS A 331 4.61 -12.85 -50.80
C CYS A 331 5.98 -13.51 -51.05
N ILE A 332 6.87 -13.42 -50.06
CA ILE A 332 8.23 -13.97 -50.14
C ILE A 332 8.36 -15.43 -49.69
N GLY A 333 7.25 -16.11 -49.37
CA GLY A 333 7.26 -17.54 -49.02
C GLY A 333 7.88 -17.92 -47.68
N CYS A 334 8.15 -16.97 -46.78
CA CYS A 334 8.88 -17.20 -45.53
C CYS A 334 8.16 -18.07 -44.47
N SER A 335 6.91 -18.48 -44.70
CA SER A 335 6.09 -19.30 -43.78
C SER A 335 5.76 -18.72 -42.41
N ALA A 336 6.28 -17.53 -42.05
CA ALA A 336 6.08 -16.93 -40.72
C ALA A 336 4.61 -16.74 -40.32
N CYS A 337 3.72 -16.47 -41.28
CA CYS A 337 2.28 -16.34 -41.04
C CYS A 337 1.59 -17.69 -40.81
N VAL A 338 2.05 -18.75 -41.49
CA VAL A 338 1.56 -20.12 -41.32
C VAL A 338 1.90 -20.61 -39.91
N ASP A 339 3.16 -20.43 -39.49
CA ASP A 339 3.61 -20.83 -38.15
C ASP A 339 2.96 -20.01 -37.02
N ALA A 340 2.64 -18.76 -37.30
CA ALA A 340 1.99 -17.88 -36.33
C ALA A 340 0.48 -18.13 -36.17
N CYS A 341 -0.14 -18.88 -37.08
CA CYS A 341 -1.58 -19.14 -37.02
C CYS A 341 -1.89 -20.28 -36.05
N PRO A 342 -2.52 -20.02 -34.88
CA PRO A 342 -2.81 -21.07 -33.91
C PRO A 342 -3.92 -22.05 -34.36
N TYR A 343 -4.57 -21.77 -35.49
CA TYR A 343 -5.71 -22.52 -36.03
C TYR A 343 -5.40 -23.18 -37.39
N ASP A 344 -4.15 -23.16 -37.86
CA ASP A 344 -3.74 -23.76 -39.13
C ASP A 344 -4.60 -23.31 -40.34
N VAL A 345 -5.05 -22.03 -40.34
CA VAL A 345 -5.90 -21.44 -41.39
C VAL A 345 -5.14 -21.26 -42.71
N LEU A 346 -3.82 -21.10 -42.61
CA LEU A 346 -2.91 -20.76 -43.69
C LEU A 346 -2.05 -21.98 -44.04
N GLU A 347 -1.76 -22.16 -45.33
CA GLU A 347 -0.84 -23.19 -45.82
C GLU A 347 0.10 -22.59 -46.87
N MET A 348 1.31 -23.14 -46.99
CA MET A 348 2.20 -22.81 -48.10
C MET A 348 1.82 -23.63 -49.34
N ARG A 349 1.46 -22.97 -50.44
CA ARG A 349 1.25 -23.62 -51.74
C ARG A 349 2.06 -22.90 -52.80
N ALA A 350 2.83 -23.66 -53.58
CA ALA A 350 3.67 -23.11 -54.64
C ALA A 350 4.52 -21.90 -54.17
N TYR A 351 5.16 -22.04 -53.00
CA TYR A 351 6.02 -21.01 -52.38
C TYR A 351 5.32 -19.73 -51.90
N VAL A 352 3.99 -19.63 -51.98
CA VAL A 352 3.22 -18.51 -51.40
C VAL A 352 2.27 -19.01 -50.30
N ALA A 353 1.99 -18.15 -49.33
CA ALA A 353 1.00 -18.46 -48.31
C ALA A 353 -0.41 -18.29 -48.91
N VAL A 354 -1.31 -19.21 -48.62
CA VAL A 354 -2.72 -19.16 -49.05
C VAL A 354 -3.64 -19.54 -47.90
N VAL A 355 -4.86 -19.00 -47.92
CA VAL A 355 -5.92 -19.36 -46.96
C VAL A 355 -6.58 -20.65 -47.42
N THR A 356 -6.51 -21.70 -46.61
CA THR A 356 -7.08 -23.02 -46.95
C THR A 356 -8.26 -23.40 -46.08
N LYS A 357 -8.34 -22.85 -44.86
CA LYS A 357 -9.44 -23.10 -43.91
C LYS A 357 -10.05 -21.78 -43.41
N PRO A 358 -10.73 -21.01 -44.29
CA PRO A 358 -11.27 -19.70 -43.92
C PRO A 358 -12.29 -19.80 -42.77
N ASP A 359 -13.00 -20.92 -42.63
CA ASP A 359 -13.97 -21.15 -41.56
C ASP A 359 -13.36 -21.30 -40.16
N ASP A 360 -12.09 -21.69 -40.08
CA ASP A 360 -11.37 -21.86 -38.82
C ASP A 360 -10.73 -20.54 -38.33
N CYS A 361 -10.87 -19.46 -39.09
CA CYS A 361 -10.25 -18.18 -38.77
C CYS A 361 -11.02 -17.41 -37.68
N CYS A 362 -10.38 -17.23 -36.53
CA CYS A 362 -10.94 -16.42 -35.43
C CYS A 362 -10.64 -14.91 -35.53
N GLY A 363 -10.10 -14.42 -36.65
CA GLY A 363 -9.83 -13.00 -36.86
C GLY A 363 -8.67 -12.41 -36.04
N LEU A 364 -7.79 -13.26 -35.50
CA LEU A 364 -6.56 -12.82 -34.84
C LEU A 364 -5.60 -12.17 -35.86
N THR A 365 -4.91 -11.11 -35.48
CA THR A 365 -3.97 -10.38 -36.37
C THR A 365 -2.53 -10.89 -36.29
N LEU A 366 -2.30 -12.07 -35.70
CA LEU A 366 -0.95 -12.63 -35.51
C LEU A 366 -0.21 -12.87 -36.83
N CYS A 367 -0.90 -13.38 -37.85
CA CYS A 367 -0.32 -13.64 -39.17
C CYS A 367 0.08 -12.34 -39.89
N GLU A 368 -0.71 -11.28 -39.75
CA GLU A 368 -0.41 -9.94 -40.29
C GLU A 368 0.78 -9.31 -39.56
N GLN A 369 0.79 -9.36 -38.23
CA GLN A 369 1.92 -8.87 -37.42
C GLN A 369 3.24 -9.58 -37.71
N ARG A 370 3.19 -10.83 -38.18
CA ARG A 370 4.37 -11.65 -38.48
C ARG A 370 4.79 -11.59 -39.95
N CYS A 371 4.01 -10.94 -40.82
CA CYS A 371 4.37 -10.80 -42.22
C CYS A 371 5.49 -9.75 -42.36
N PRO A 372 6.72 -10.15 -42.73
CA PRO A 372 7.86 -9.23 -42.76
C PRO A 372 7.77 -8.18 -43.87
N ASN A 373 7.07 -8.50 -44.97
CA ASN A 373 6.93 -7.65 -46.15
C ASN A 373 5.52 -7.06 -46.30
N GLY A 374 4.62 -7.30 -45.32
CA GLY A 374 3.24 -6.79 -45.36
C GLY A 374 2.34 -7.38 -46.45
N SER A 375 2.76 -8.42 -47.17
CA SER A 375 1.98 -9.11 -48.21
C SER A 375 0.69 -9.79 -47.70
N LEU A 376 0.52 -9.89 -46.39
CA LEU A 376 -0.69 -10.39 -45.75
C LEU A 376 -1.29 -9.28 -44.90
N VAL A 377 -2.55 -8.94 -45.18
CA VAL A 377 -3.35 -8.00 -44.40
C VAL A 377 -4.63 -8.67 -43.92
N ILE A 378 -5.15 -8.27 -42.76
CA ILE A 378 -6.45 -8.73 -42.30
C ILE A 378 -7.53 -7.83 -42.89
N SER A 379 -8.35 -8.38 -43.79
CA SER A 379 -9.45 -7.67 -44.42
C SER A 379 -10.79 -8.05 -43.78
N GLU A 380 -11.76 -7.13 -43.82
CA GLU A 380 -13.14 -7.47 -43.50
C GLU A 380 -13.73 -8.31 -44.64
N GLY A 381 -14.04 -9.57 -44.36
CA GLY A 381 -14.67 -10.53 -45.26
C GLY A 381 -16.20 -10.55 -45.14
N GLU A 382 -16.77 -11.70 -45.48
CA GLU A 382 -18.22 -11.92 -45.50
C GLU A 382 -18.88 -11.76 -44.12
N ARG A 383 -20.17 -11.42 -44.11
CA ARG A 383 -20.98 -11.36 -42.89
C ARG A 383 -21.07 -12.76 -42.27
N ILE A 384 -20.96 -12.85 -40.95
CA ILE A 384 -21.16 -14.12 -40.25
C ILE A 384 -22.66 -14.41 -40.23
N ALA A 385 -23.15 -15.19 -41.19
CA ALA A 385 -24.57 -15.46 -41.38
C ALA A 385 -25.23 -16.17 -40.19
N ASP A 386 -24.47 -16.99 -39.46
CA ASP A 386 -24.97 -17.90 -38.40
C ASP A 386 -24.93 -17.31 -36.98
N LEU A 387 -24.86 -15.99 -36.84
CA LEU A 387 -24.96 -15.32 -35.53
C LEU A 387 -26.38 -14.83 -35.27
N PRO A 388 -26.85 -14.87 -34.01
CA PRO A 388 -28.14 -14.30 -33.64
C PRO A 388 -28.11 -12.77 -33.82
N ARG A 389 -29.24 -12.20 -34.27
CA ARG A 389 -29.42 -10.73 -34.34
C ARG A 389 -29.76 -10.20 -32.96
N ILE A 390 -28.90 -9.35 -32.40
CA ILE A 390 -29.05 -8.78 -31.06
C ILE A 390 -28.79 -7.27 -31.02
N ASP A 391 -29.49 -6.56 -30.13
CA ASP A 391 -29.32 -5.12 -29.90
C ASP A 391 -28.28 -4.81 -28.79
N ASP A 392 -28.23 -3.55 -28.34
CA ASP A 392 -27.20 -3.06 -27.39
C ASP A 392 -27.50 -3.54 -25.97
N ALA A 393 -28.76 -3.86 -25.70
CA ALA A 393 -29.22 -4.53 -24.49
C ALA A 393 -29.07 -6.07 -24.59
N LEU A 394 -28.43 -6.56 -25.66
CA LEU A 394 -28.32 -7.97 -26.01
C LEU A 394 -29.69 -8.65 -26.18
N ALA A 395 -30.75 -7.89 -26.47
CA ALA A 395 -32.07 -8.40 -26.76
C ALA A 395 -32.12 -8.97 -28.17
N ALA A 396 -32.78 -10.12 -28.32
CA ALA A 396 -32.97 -10.79 -29.61
C ALA A 396 -33.91 -9.99 -30.51
N THR A 397 -33.44 -9.65 -31.72
CA THR A 397 -34.30 -9.05 -32.74
C THR A 397 -35.29 -10.08 -33.26
N GLY A 398 -36.60 -9.81 -33.13
CA GLY A 398 -37.67 -10.72 -33.54
C GLY A 398 -38.22 -11.62 -32.44
N ALA A 399 -37.61 -11.61 -31.24
CA ALA A 399 -38.08 -12.38 -30.08
C ALA A 399 -38.25 -11.47 -28.85
N PRO A 400 -39.43 -10.82 -28.69
CA PRO A 400 -39.70 -9.92 -27.59
C PRO A 400 -39.46 -10.57 -26.22
N GLY A 401 -38.67 -9.91 -25.38
CA GLY A 401 -38.37 -10.36 -24.02
C GLY A 401 -37.31 -11.46 -23.90
N VAL A 402 -36.68 -11.86 -25.02
CA VAL A 402 -35.55 -12.81 -25.05
C VAL A 402 -34.24 -12.05 -25.21
N HIS A 403 -33.24 -12.36 -24.40
CA HIS A 403 -31.88 -11.81 -24.45
C HIS A 403 -30.85 -12.94 -24.61
N LEU A 404 -29.65 -12.63 -25.09
CA LEU A 404 -28.57 -13.61 -25.30
C LEU A 404 -27.26 -13.15 -24.66
N ALA A 405 -26.54 -14.06 -24.01
CA ALA A 405 -25.22 -13.80 -23.45
C ALA A 405 -24.30 -15.03 -23.53
N GLY A 406 -22.99 -14.78 -23.54
CA GLY A 406 -21.97 -15.79 -23.65
C GLY A 406 -21.66 -16.19 -25.09
N ASP A 407 -20.97 -17.32 -25.24
CA ASP A 407 -20.47 -17.78 -26.54
C ASP A 407 -21.53 -17.81 -27.64
N ILE A 408 -22.81 -17.98 -27.31
CA ILE A 408 -23.93 -18.02 -28.27
C ILE A 408 -24.01 -16.74 -29.11
N THR A 409 -23.59 -15.60 -28.56
CA THR A 409 -23.56 -14.34 -29.32
C THR A 409 -22.49 -14.36 -30.41
N GLY A 410 -21.46 -15.20 -30.31
CA GLY A 410 -20.32 -15.26 -31.25
C GLY A 410 -18.99 -14.75 -30.68
N LEU A 411 -18.90 -14.53 -29.35
CA LEU A 411 -17.69 -14.06 -28.66
C LEU A 411 -17.17 -15.11 -27.66
N PRO A 412 -16.43 -16.14 -28.11
CA PRO A 412 -16.06 -17.27 -27.26
C PRO A 412 -14.90 -16.94 -26.32
N LEU A 413 -15.18 -16.27 -25.19
CA LEU A 413 -14.26 -16.01 -24.09
C LEU A 413 -15.01 -15.94 -22.75
N ILE A 414 -14.41 -16.49 -21.69
CA ILE A 414 -14.99 -16.48 -20.33
C ILE A 414 -15.26 -15.04 -19.88
N ARG A 415 -14.32 -14.11 -20.10
CA ARG A 415 -14.49 -12.67 -19.86
C ARG A 415 -15.73 -12.09 -20.53
N ASN A 416 -15.88 -12.33 -21.83
CA ASN A 416 -16.98 -11.76 -22.60
C ASN A 416 -18.31 -12.33 -22.13
N ALA A 417 -18.35 -13.63 -21.82
CA ALA A 417 -19.53 -14.27 -21.26
C ALA A 417 -19.96 -13.64 -19.93
N ILE A 418 -19.02 -13.41 -19.01
CA ILE A 418 -19.30 -12.76 -17.73
C ILE A 418 -19.82 -11.34 -17.93
N ASN A 419 -19.12 -10.53 -18.74
CA ASN A 419 -19.50 -9.14 -18.99
C ASN A 419 -20.88 -9.05 -19.65
N GLN A 420 -21.16 -9.88 -20.66
CA GLN A 420 -22.46 -9.93 -21.32
C GLN A 420 -23.58 -10.40 -20.38
N GLY A 421 -23.30 -11.39 -19.52
CA GLY A 421 -24.28 -11.86 -18.53
C GLY A 421 -24.75 -10.74 -17.60
N ALA A 422 -23.79 -10.00 -17.03
CA ALA A 422 -24.10 -8.84 -16.18
C ALA A 422 -24.79 -7.72 -16.98
N HIS A 423 -24.26 -7.37 -18.15
CA HIS A 423 -24.83 -6.30 -18.99
C HIS A 423 -26.27 -6.58 -19.42
N ALA A 424 -26.57 -7.81 -19.87
CA ALA A 424 -27.91 -8.21 -20.27
C ALA A 424 -28.91 -8.07 -19.11
N VAL A 425 -28.53 -8.49 -17.90
CA VAL A 425 -29.42 -8.41 -16.73
C VAL A 425 -29.60 -6.97 -16.26
N ALA A 426 -28.56 -6.14 -16.28
CA ALA A 426 -28.70 -4.71 -15.98
C ALA A 426 -29.67 -4.02 -16.96
N ALA A 427 -29.56 -4.34 -18.26
CA ALA A 427 -30.48 -3.81 -19.27
C ALA A 427 -31.91 -4.35 -19.10
N ILE A 428 -32.07 -5.64 -18.79
CA ILE A 428 -33.37 -6.25 -18.45
C ILE A 428 -34.00 -5.53 -17.27
N ALA A 429 -33.25 -5.34 -16.18
CA ALA A 429 -33.70 -4.64 -15.00
C ALA A 429 -34.21 -3.24 -15.38
N ALA A 430 -33.41 -2.45 -16.11
CA ALA A 430 -33.79 -1.11 -16.56
C ALA A 430 -35.06 -1.10 -17.43
N SER A 431 -35.31 -2.15 -18.22
CA SER A 431 -36.48 -2.26 -19.10
C SER A 431 -37.77 -2.70 -18.41
N LEU A 432 -37.69 -3.31 -17.22
CA LEU A 432 -38.86 -3.85 -16.52
C LEU A 432 -39.65 -2.72 -15.83
N PRO A 433 -40.96 -2.56 -16.12
CA PRO A 433 -41.80 -1.59 -15.43
C PRO A 433 -41.86 -1.88 -13.92
N GLY A 434 -41.96 -0.83 -13.09
CA GLY A 434 -42.06 -1.00 -11.63
C GLY A 434 -43.21 -1.91 -11.17
N SER A 435 -44.30 -1.99 -11.95
CA SER A 435 -45.45 -2.88 -11.70
C SER A 435 -45.19 -4.36 -12.01
N GLN A 436 -44.12 -4.69 -12.74
CA GLN A 436 -43.71 -6.07 -13.01
C GLN A 436 -42.63 -6.57 -12.04
N ARG A 437 -42.09 -5.70 -11.18
CA ARG A 437 -41.12 -6.08 -10.14
C ARG A 437 -41.85 -6.47 -8.85
N GLY A 438 -41.55 -7.65 -8.31
CA GLY A 438 -41.94 -8.04 -6.95
C GLY A 438 -43.34 -8.64 -6.75
N GLY A 439 -44.01 -9.14 -7.80
CA GLY A 439 -45.22 -10.00 -7.66
C GLY A 439 -44.89 -11.42 -7.15
N GLU A 440 -45.74 -12.42 -7.43
CA GLU A 440 -45.42 -13.86 -7.18
C GLU A 440 -44.63 -14.50 -8.32
N ALA A 441 -44.70 -13.93 -9.52
CA ALA A 441 -44.27 -14.58 -10.74
C ALA A 441 -42.87 -14.12 -11.21
N LEU A 442 -41.99 -14.97 -11.74
CA LEU A 442 -40.57 -14.63 -11.97
C LEU A 442 -40.35 -13.37 -12.85
N ASP A 443 -39.32 -12.59 -12.52
CA ASP A 443 -38.90 -11.44 -13.34
C ASP A 443 -37.99 -11.91 -14.49
N LEU A 444 -37.12 -12.89 -14.23
CA LEU A 444 -36.12 -13.39 -15.18
C LEU A 444 -35.93 -14.92 -15.09
N ILE A 445 -35.92 -15.61 -16.23
CA ILE A 445 -35.38 -16.98 -16.34
C ILE A 445 -34.04 -16.93 -17.08
N ILE A 446 -33.01 -17.56 -16.52
CA ILE A 446 -31.69 -17.68 -17.12
C ILE A 446 -31.50 -19.13 -17.58
N VAL A 447 -31.20 -19.35 -18.86
CA VAL A 447 -31.01 -20.69 -19.42
C VAL A 447 -29.52 -20.99 -19.58
N GLY A 448 -29.00 -21.87 -18.73
CA GLY A 448 -27.60 -22.30 -18.67
C GLY A 448 -26.84 -21.70 -17.49
N ALA A 449 -26.17 -22.55 -16.70
CA ALA A 449 -25.36 -22.17 -15.55
C ALA A 449 -23.85 -22.17 -15.90
N GLY A 450 -23.51 -21.64 -17.08
CA GLY A 450 -22.14 -21.33 -17.48
C GLY A 450 -21.65 -19.98 -16.94
N PRO A 451 -20.47 -19.50 -17.37
CA PRO A 451 -19.94 -18.20 -16.92
C PRO A 451 -20.88 -17.02 -17.11
N ALA A 452 -21.56 -16.94 -18.26
CA ALA A 452 -22.57 -15.92 -18.52
C ALA A 452 -23.78 -16.03 -17.59
N GLY A 453 -24.31 -17.24 -17.40
CA GLY A 453 -25.50 -17.46 -16.57
C GLY A 453 -25.25 -17.21 -15.09
N ILE A 454 -24.07 -17.59 -14.58
CA ILE A 454 -23.71 -17.32 -13.17
C ILE A 454 -23.46 -15.82 -12.96
N SER A 455 -22.80 -15.14 -13.90
CA SER A 455 -22.65 -13.67 -13.85
C SER A 455 -24.01 -12.96 -13.89
N ALA A 456 -24.90 -13.42 -14.77
CA ALA A 456 -26.27 -12.93 -14.85
C ALA A 456 -27.07 -13.15 -13.56
N ALA A 457 -26.91 -14.32 -12.91
CA ALA A 457 -27.56 -14.61 -11.63
C ALA A 457 -27.10 -13.64 -10.51
N LEU A 458 -25.79 -13.38 -10.43
CA LEU A 458 -25.24 -12.41 -9.47
C LEU A 458 -25.74 -10.99 -9.74
N GLU A 459 -25.80 -10.57 -11.00
CA GLU A 459 -26.37 -9.27 -11.35
C GLU A 459 -27.88 -9.22 -11.04
N ALA A 460 -28.60 -10.33 -11.25
CA ALA A 460 -30.03 -10.41 -10.93
C ALA A 460 -30.27 -10.22 -9.42
N GLU A 461 -29.43 -10.81 -8.57
CA GLU A 461 -29.45 -10.57 -7.12
C GLU A 461 -29.11 -9.12 -6.76
N GLN A 462 -28.07 -8.55 -7.39
CA GLN A 462 -27.67 -7.16 -7.18
C GLN A 462 -28.81 -6.19 -7.53
N GLN A 463 -29.55 -6.48 -8.60
CA GLN A 463 -30.73 -5.73 -9.06
C GLN A 463 -32.02 -6.12 -8.33
N ARG A 464 -31.96 -7.09 -7.40
CA ARG A 464 -33.10 -7.64 -6.63
C ARG A 464 -34.25 -8.17 -7.51
N LEU A 465 -33.90 -8.78 -8.64
CA LEU A 465 -34.85 -9.48 -9.50
C LEU A 465 -35.16 -10.86 -8.91
N ARG A 466 -36.40 -11.33 -9.07
CA ARG A 466 -36.77 -12.72 -8.80
C ARG A 466 -36.44 -13.56 -10.02
N TYR A 467 -35.49 -14.47 -9.88
CA TYR A 467 -34.96 -15.24 -10.99
C TYR A 467 -34.80 -16.72 -10.68
N VAL A 468 -34.63 -17.52 -11.74
CA VAL A 468 -34.17 -18.91 -11.65
C VAL A 468 -33.21 -19.19 -12.80
N VAL A 469 -32.15 -19.96 -12.53
CA VAL A 469 -31.25 -20.49 -13.54
C VAL A 469 -31.62 -21.95 -13.82
N LEU A 470 -31.85 -22.30 -15.08
CA LEU A 470 -32.14 -23.67 -15.51
C LEU A 470 -30.91 -24.25 -16.21
N GLU A 471 -30.37 -25.35 -15.71
CA GLU A 471 -29.18 -26.01 -16.25
C GLU A 471 -29.49 -27.48 -16.55
N GLN A 472 -29.22 -27.91 -17.79
CA GLN A 472 -29.51 -29.28 -18.24
C GLN A 472 -28.61 -30.34 -17.60
N ALA A 473 -27.42 -29.95 -17.16
CA ALA A 473 -26.46 -30.82 -16.48
C ALA A 473 -26.25 -30.29 -15.05
N THR A 474 -25.03 -29.87 -14.73
CA THR A 474 -24.65 -29.29 -13.43
C THR A 474 -23.98 -27.93 -13.64
N ALA A 475 -23.96 -27.08 -12.62
CA ALA A 475 -23.37 -25.76 -12.70
C ALA A 475 -21.90 -25.80 -13.16
N ALA A 476 -21.57 -24.87 -14.07
CA ALA A 476 -20.28 -24.76 -14.75
C ALA A 476 -19.87 -26.01 -15.57
N GLN A 477 -20.82 -26.81 -16.08
CA GLN A 477 -20.54 -28.04 -16.84
C GLN A 477 -19.53 -27.84 -17.99
N SER A 478 -19.63 -26.74 -18.73
CA SER A 478 -18.68 -26.42 -19.81
C SER A 478 -17.23 -26.39 -19.32
N ILE A 479 -16.97 -25.81 -18.15
CA ILE A 479 -15.63 -25.78 -17.53
C ILE A 479 -15.29 -27.16 -16.96
N ARG A 480 -16.24 -27.86 -16.32
CA ARG A 480 -16.06 -29.23 -15.81
C ARG A 480 -15.65 -30.22 -16.89
N SER A 481 -16.05 -29.99 -18.14
CA SER A 481 -15.68 -30.83 -19.29
C SER A 481 -14.25 -30.58 -19.82
N PHE A 482 -13.53 -29.57 -19.32
CA PHE A 482 -12.14 -29.34 -19.75
C PHE A 482 -11.23 -30.49 -19.28
N PRO A 483 -10.13 -30.78 -19.99
CA PRO A 483 -9.11 -31.69 -19.49
C PRO A 483 -8.59 -31.28 -18.10
N ARG A 484 -8.31 -32.25 -17.23
CA ARG A 484 -7.74 -31.99 -15.89
C ARG A 484 -6.42 -31.24 -15.98
N GLY A 485 -6.23 -30.25 -15.12
CA GLY A 485 -5.02 -29.42 -15.11
C GLY A 485 -4.90 -28.47 -16.30
N LYS A 486 -5.94 -28.34 -17.14
CA LYS A 486 -5.96 -27.32 -18.20
C LYS A 486 -5.75 -25.95 -17.58
N LEU A 487 -4.71 -25.26 -18.02
CA LEU A 487 -4.43 -23.88 -17.64
C LEU A 487 -5.42 -22.95 -18.36
N VAL A 488 -6.04 -22.08 -17.57
CA VAL A 488 -6.89 -20.99 -18.01
C VAL A 488 -6.17 -19.70 -17.69
N PHE A 489 -5.87 -18.93 -18.74
CA PHE A 489 -5.21 -17.64 -18.65
C PHE A 489 -6.24 -16.56 -18.93
N ASP A 490 -6.49 -15.70 -17.94
CA ASP A 490 -7.30 -14.50 -18.14
C ASP A 490 -6.82 -13.37 -17.21
N GLN A 491 -6.98 -12.11 -17.62
CA GLN A 491 -6.78 -10.98 -16.69
C GLN A 491 -7.87 -11.00 -15.60
N PRO A 492 -7.79 -10.20 -14.52
CA PRO A 492 -8.86 -10.13 -13.53
C PRO A 492 -10.22 -9.92 -14.20
N LEU A 493 -11.21 -10.69 -13.74
CA LEU A 493 -12.58 -10.66 -14.25
C LEU A 493 -13.44 -9.94 -13.22
N GLY A 494 -14.10 -8.86 -13.62
CA GLY A 494 -15.08 -8.19 -12.77
C GLY A 494 -16.33 -9.05 -12.66
N MET A 495 -16.66 -9.50 -11.45
CA MET A 495 -17.88 -10.26 -11.17
C MET A 495 -18.84 -9.39 -10.33
N PRO A 496 -20.13 -9.29 -10.69
CA PRO A 496 -21.13 -8.62 -9.85
C PRO A 496 -21.15 -9.22 -8.44
N MET A 497 -21.35 -8.37 -7.42
CA MET A 497 -21.35 -8.70 -5.98
C MET A 497 -20.06 -9.31 -5.38
N VAL A 498 -19.16 -9.89 -6.20
CA VAL A 498 -17.95 -10.62 -5.75
C VAL A 498 -16.68 -9.77 -5.86
N GLY A 499 -16.60 -8.87 -6.85
CA GLY A 499 -15.39 -8.09 -7.15
C GLY A 499 -14.48 -8.79 -8.18
N GLU A 500 -13.17 -8.57 -8.10
CA GLU A 500 -12.22 -9.12 -9.07
C GLU A 500 -11.91 -10.61 -8.83
N LEU A 501 -12.26 -11.44 -9.80
CA LEU A 501 -11.84 -12.83 -9.88
C LEU A 501 -10.48 -12.91 -10.58
N TRP A 502 -9.42 -13.11 -9.80
CA TRP A 502 -8.05 -13.22 -10.30
C TRP A 502 -7.78 -14.58 -10.95
N LEU A 503 -7.48 -14.59 -12.25
CA LEU A 503 -7.20 -15.79 -13.08
C LEU A 503 -5.85 -15.74 -13.83
N ARG A 504 -4.84 -15.07 -13.24
CA ARG A 504 -3.51 -14.86 -13.87
C ARG A 504 -2.95 -16.12 -14.53
N GLU A 505 -2.88 -17.21 -13.77
CA GLU A 505 -2.70 -18.58 -14.25
C GLU A 505 -3.50 -19.45 -13.28
N SER A 506 -4.66 -19.95 -13.71
CA SER A 506 -5.46 -20.85 -12.87
C SER A 506 -5.72 -22.15 -13.61
N THR A 507 -5.60 -23.26 -12.90
CA THR A 507 -6.06 -24.54 -13.38
C THR A 507 -7.59 -24.55 -13.48
N LYS A 508 -8.13 -25.42 -14.33
CA LYS A 508 -9.56 -25.74 -14.39
C LYS A 508 -10.14 -25.98 -12.99
N GLU A 509 -9.44 -26.73 -12.15
CA GLU A 509 -9.89 -27.10 -10.81
C GLU A 509 -9.99 -25.89 -9.88
N GLU A 510 -9.00 -24.99 -9.90
CA GLU A 510 -9.04 -23.75 -9.12
C GLU A 510 -10.15 -22.82 -9.58
N LEU A 511 -10.33 -22.69 -10.91
CA LEU A 511 -11.41 -21.91 -11.49
C LEU A 511 -12.76 -22.47 -11.05
N LEU A 512 -12.97 -23.78 -11.20
CA LEU A 512 -14.20 -24.46 -10.79
C LEU A 512 -14.45 -24.31 -9.28
N GLY A 513 -13.42 -24.46 -8.45
CA GLY A 513 -13.52 -24.26 -7.00
C GLY A 513 -13.97 -22.85 -6.62
N LYS A 514 -13.47 -21.82 -7.34
CA LYS A 514 -13.94 -20.43 -7.18
C LYS A 514 -15.41 -20.27 -7.59
N TRP A 515 -15.82 -20.80 -8.75
CA TRP A 515 -17.23 -20.74 -9.20
C TRP A 515 -18.18 -21.42 -8.23
N LEU A 516 -17.87 -22.64 -7.78
CA LEU A 516 -18.71 -23.39 -6.85
C LEU A 516 -18.79 -22.69 -5.48
N ARG A 517 -17.72 -22.00 -5.06
CA ARG A 517 -17.75 -21.17 -3.85
C ARG A 517 -18.70 -20.00 -4.01
N ILE A 518 -18.65 -19.28 -5.14
CA ILE A 518 -19.54 -18.15 -5.45
C ILE A 518 -21.00 -18.60 -5.47
N ILE A 519 -21.30 -19.70 -6.17
CA ILE A 519 -22.66 -20.26 -6.25
C ILE A 519 -23.21 -20.54 -4.84
N ARG A 520 -22.40 -21.15 -3.96
CA ARG A 520 -22.81 -21.46 -2.59
C ARG A 520 -22.90 -20.23 -1.69
N SER A 521 -21.95 -19.29 -1.79
CA SER A 521 -21.93 -18.12 -0.88
C SER A 521 -23.03 -17.11 -1.17
N HIS A 522 -23.53 -17.09 -2.41
CA HIS A 522 -24.66 -16.26 -2.82
C HIS A 522 -25.97 -17.03 -2.91
N GLU A 523 -25.98 -18.34 -2.61
CA GLU A 523 -27.18 -19.18 -2.67
C GLU A 523 -27.94 -19.05 -4.00
N LEU A 524 -27.21 -18.99 -5.12
CA LEU A 524 -27.78 -18.73 -6.43
C LEU A 524 -28.85 -19.77 -6.77
N GLN A 525 -29.99 -19.32 -7.30
CA GLN A 525 -31.17 -20.15 -7.55
C GLN A 525 -31.01 -21.00 -8.83
N ILE A 526 -30.15 -22.02 -8.79
CA ILE A 526 -29.84 -22.91 -9.92
C ILE A 526 -30.60 -24.24 -9.79
N ARG A 527 -31.42 -24.57 -10.79
CA ARG A 527 -32.05 -25.89 -10.95
C ARG A 527 -31.27 -26.73 -11.97
N GLU A 528 -30.51 -27.69 -11.46
CA GLU A 528 -29.74 -28.66 -12.25
C GLU A 528 -30.64 -29.79 -12.80
N GLY A 529 -30.19 -30.45 -13.86
CA GLY A 529 -30.95 -31.50 -14.55
C GLY A 529 -32.20 -31.03 -15.31
N VAL A 530 -32.40 -29.72 -15.50
CA VAL A 530 -33.56 -29.15 -16.21
C VAL A 530 -33.18 -28.78 -17.64
N ARG A 531 -33.72 -29.51 -18.61
CA ARG A 531 -33.50 -29.28 -20.05
C ARG A 531 -34.56 -28.36 -20.61
N VAL A 532 -34.17 -27.20 -21.13
CA VAL A 532 -35.07 -26.26 -21.81
C VAL A 532 -35.23 -26.62 -23.29
N HIS A 533 -36.46 -26.57 -23.78
CA HIS A 533 -36.84 -26.94 -25.16
C HIS A 533 -37.28 -25.74 -26.01
N GLY A 534 -37.80 -24.67 -25.40
CA GLY A 534 -38.29 -23.49 -26.11
C GLY A 534 -39.12 -22.57 -25.21
N CYS A 535 -39.85 -21.64 -25.81
CA CYS A 535 -40.81 -20.82 -25.09
C CYS A 535 -42.08 -20.49 -25.88
N GLU A 536 -43.14 -20.14 -25.15
CA GLU A 536 -44.39 -19.58 -25.68
C GLU A 536 -44.58 -18.15 -25.16
N GLN A 537 -45.11 -17.26 -26.00
CA GLN A 537 -45.52 -15.94 -25.54
C GLN A 537 -46.87 -16.01 -24.80
N LEU A 538 -46.93 -15.37 -23.65
CA LEU A 538 -48.13 -15.18 -22.86
C LEU A 538 -48.63 -13.72 -22.98
N GLY A 539 -49.89 -13.50 -22.61
CA GLY A 539 -50.46 -12.15 -22.54
C GLY A 539 -49.67 -11.23 -21.59
N GLY A 540 -49.64 -9.93 -21.89
CA GLY A 540 -48.93 -8.93 -21.08
C GLY A 540 -47.39 -8.91 -21.28
N GLY A 541 -46.89 -9.50 -22.36
CA GLY A 541 -45.47 -9.47 -22.72
C GLY A 541 -44.59 -10.42 -21.89
N ARG A 542 -45.19 -11.50 -21.37
CA ARG A 542 -44.52 -12.53 -20.58
C ARG A 542 -44.20 -13.75 -21.42
N LEU A 543 -43.28 -14.59 -20.96
CA LEU A 543 -42.88 -15.82 -21.63
C LEU A 543 -43.08 -17.03 -20.71
N ARG A 544 -43.53 -18.13 -21.28
CA ARG A 544 -43.55 -19.46 -20.67
C ARG A 544 -42.42 -20.30 -21.27
N VAL A 545 -41.44 -20.66 -20.46
CA VAL A 545 -40.34 -21.55 -20.84
C VAL A 545 -40.78 -23.00 -20.68
N LEU A 546 -40.66 -23.77 -21.76
CA LEU A 546 -40.95 -25.20 -21.81
C LEU A 546 -39.68 -25.99 -21.48
N ALA A 547 -39.74 -26.87 -20.49
CA ALA A 547 -38.58 -27.65 -20.04
C ALA A 547 -38.98 -29.08 -19.64
N SER A 548 -37.98 -29.94 -19.45
CA SER A 548 -38.14 -31.26 -18.83
C SER A 548 -37.16 -31.42 -17.67
N GLY A 549 -37.61 -32.07 -16.61
CA GLY A 549 -36.77 -32.39 -15.46
C GLY A 549 -35.86 -33.61 -15.67
N PRO A 550 -35.14 -34.04 -14.62
CA PRO A 550 -34.16 -35.12 -14.70
C PRO A 550 -34.76 -36.47 -15.12
N GLU A 551 -36.03 -36.72 -14.81
CA GLU A 551 -36.75 -37.95 -15.14
C GLU A 551 -37.57 -37.82 -16.44
N GLY A 552 -37.44 -36.70 -17.14
CA GLY A 552 -38.15 -36.41 -18.39
C GLY A 552 -39.55 -35.85 -18.20
N GLU A 553 -39.95 -35.55 -16.97
CA GLU A 553 -41.22 -34.94 -16.64
C GLU A 553 -41.32 -33.52 -17.21
N ALA A 554 -42.46 -33.16 -17.79
CA ALA A 554 -42.67 -31.83 -18.37
C ALA A 554 -42.77 -30.75 -17.28
N MET A 555 -42.07 -29.64 -17.48
CA MET A 555 -42.01 -28.50 -16.56
C MET A 555 -42.26 -27.18 -17.32
N HIS A 556 -42.90 -26.23 -16.64
CA HIS A 556 -43.19 -24.90 -17.18
C HIS A 556 -42.78 -23.81 -16.20
N PHE A 557 -42.18 -22.74 -16.73
CA PHE A 557 -41.73 -21.59 -15.94
C PHE A 557 -42.13 -20.27 -16.62
N ASP A 558 -42.83 -19.40 -15.90
CA ASP A 558 -43.32 -18.13 -16.45
C ASP A 558 -42.48 -16.95 -15.94
N ALA A 559 -41.96 -16.13 -16.85
CA ALA A 559 -41.20 -14.93 -16.50
C ALA A 559 -41.49 -13.72 -17.39
N ALA A 560 -41.12 -12.53 -16.94
CA ALA A 560 -41.21 -11.32 -17.76
C ALA A 560 -40.12 -11.29 -18.85
N ARG A 561 -38.92 -11.81 -18.58
CA ARG A 561 -37.81 -11.90 -19.53
C ARG A 561 -37.11 -13.26 -19.45
N VAL A 562 -36.46 -13.66 -20.54
CA VAL A 562 -35.59 -14.84 -20.59
C VAL A 562 -34.22 -14.45 -21.11
N LEU A 563 -33.16 -14.90 -20.43
CA LEU A 563 -31.78 -14.77 -20.88
C LEU A 563 -31.22 -16.14 -21.29
N LEU A 564 -30.82 -16.27 -22.55
CA LEU A 564 -30.20 -17.46 -23.11
C LEU A 564 -28.67 -17.39 -22.90
N ALA A 565 -28.15 -18.23 -22.00
CA ALA A 565 -26.75 -18.25 -21.55
C ALA A 565 -26.10 -19.65 -21.68
N PHE A 566 -26.61 -20.50 -22.58
CA PHE A 566 -26.21 -21.91 -22.74
C PHE A 566 -24.98 -22.14 -23.64
N GLY A 567 -24.38 -21.09 -24.21
CA GLY A 567 -23.17 -21.15 -25.05
C GLY A 567 -23.38 -21.85 -26.41
N ARG A 568 -22.28 -22.14 -27.14
CA ARG A 568 -22.32 -22.78 -28.48
C ARG A 568 -21.94 -24.26 -28.51
N ARG A 569 -21.43 -24.82 -27.40
CA ARG A 569 -20.96 -26.22 -27.37
C ARG A 569 -22.06 -27.20 -27.76
N GLY A 570 -23.30 -26.90 -27.40
CA GLY A 570 -24.42 -27.78 -27.66
C GLY A 570 -24.32 -29.09 -26.88
N SER A 571 -25.19 -30.04 -27.22
CA SER A 571 -25.22 -31.36 -26.60
C SER A 571 -24.39 -32.34 -27.43
N PRO A 572 -23.62 -33.25 -26.80
CA PRO A 572 -22.94 -34.29 -27.55
C PRO A 572 -23.94 -35.12 -28.36
N ARG A 573 -23.55 -35.51 -29.57
CA ARG A 573 -24.36 -36.44 -30.37
C ARG A 573 -24.33 -37.80 -29.68
N MET A 574 -25.50 -38.29 -29.33
CA MET A 574 -25.65 -39.61 -28.73
C MET A 574 -25.33 -40.70 -29.74
N LEU A 575 -24.91 -41.84 -29.22
CA LEU A 575 -24.64 -43.01 -30.05
C LEU A 575 -25.98 -43.58 -30.53
N ASP A 576 -26.16 -43.71 -31.83
CA ASP A 576 -27.36 -44.30 -32.42
C ASP A 576 -27.24 -45.84 -32.48
N ALA A 577 -26.95 -46.43 -31.32
CA ALA A 577 -26.77 -47.87 -31.15
C ALA A 577 -27.24 -48.28 -29.75
N PRO A 578 -27.83 -49.49 -29.57
CA PRO A 578 -28.20 -49.98 -28.26
C PRO A 578 -26.97 -50.15 -27.36
N ILE A 579 -27.11 -49.70 -26.10
CA ILE A 579 -26.11 -49.84 -25.04
C ILE A 579 -26.71 -50.73 -23.96
N ALA A 580 -26.03 -51.81 -23.59
CA ALA A 580 -26.44 -52.65 -22.48
C ALA A 580 -26.37 -51.90 -21.13
N ASP A 581 -27.30 -52.17 -20.21
CA ASP A 581 -27.39 -51.48 -18.91
C ASP A 581 -26.07 -51.47 -18.13
N ALA A 582 -25.34 -52.60 -18.14
CA ALA A 582 -24.04 -52.74 -17.49
C ALA A 582 -22.93 -51.83 -18.07
N MET A 583 -23.15 -51.24 -19.25
CA MET A 583 -22.20 -50.35 -19.92
C MET A 583 -22.61 -48.87 -19.87
N LEU A 584 -23.76 -48.52 -19.30
CA LEU A 584 -24.24 -47.13 -19.27
C LEU A 584 -23.22 -46.18 -18.62
N ASP A 585 -22.56 -46.61 -17.54
CA ASP A 585 -21.52 -45.84 -16.85
C ASP A 585 -20.13 -45.92 -17.52
N HIS A 586 -19.99 -46.75 -18.55
CA HIS A 586 -18.75 -47.00 -19.29
C HIS A 586 -18.74 -46.35 -20.69
N VAL A 587 -19.85 -45.73 -21.09
CA VAL A 587 -19.96 -44.96 -22.33
C VAL A 587 -19.85 -43.47 -22.00
N HIS A 588 -18.81 -42.84 -22.53
CA HIS A 588 -18.46 -41.46 -22.24
C HIS A 588 -18.58 -40.58 -23.49
N TYR A 589 -19.18 -39.40 -23.36
CA TYR A 589 -19.30 -38.44 -24.46
C TYR A 589 -18.27 -37.31 -24.40
N THR A 590 -17.43 -37.31 -23.37
CA THR A 590 -16.33 -36.37 -23.17
C THR A 590 -15.19 -37.06 -22.42
N LEU A 591 -13.94 -36.65 -22.65
CA LEU A 591 -12.79 -37.10 -21.87
C LEU A 591 -12.34 -36.00 -20.90
N ALA A 592 -12.58 -36.22 -19.60
CA ALA A 592 -12.18 -35.27 -18.55
C ALA A 592 -10.73 -35.48 -18.05
N ASP A 593 -10.33 -36.73 -17.76
CA ASP A 593 -8.97 -37.08 -17.34
C ASP A 593 -8.58 -38.46 -17.88
N ALA A 594 -7.60 -38.49 -18.79
CA ALA A 594 -7.11 -39.73 -19.40
C ALA A 594 -6.54 -40.69 -18.34
N ARG A 595 -5.93 -40.19 -17.26
CA ARG A 595 -5.31 -41.01 -16.20
C ARG A 595 -6.29 -41.97 -15.52
N SER A 596 -7.58 -41.62 -15.49
CA SER A 596 -8.63 -42.48 -14.90
C SER A 596 -8.84 -43.78 -15.70
N PHE A 597 -8.27 -43.85 -16.91
CA PHE A 597 -8.36 -44.99 -17.82
C PHE A 597 -7.01 -45.69 -18.02
N ALA A 598 -6.00 -45.38 -17.18
CA ALA A 598 -4.74 -46.12 -17.18
C ALA A 598 -4.98 -47.63 -16.97
N GLY A 599 -4.29 -48.47 -17.75
CA GLY A 599 -4.47 -49.92 -17.73
C GLY A 599 -5.74 -50.46 -18.42
N ARG A 600 -6.62 -49.59 -18.96
CA ARG A 600 -7.90 -50.01 -19.54
C ARG A 600 -7.82 -50.19 -21.07
N THR A 601 -8.74 -50.99 -21.59
CA THR A 601 -9.00 -51.13 -23.02
C THR A 601 -10.15 -50.21 -23.43
N VAL A 602 -9.86 -49.26 -24.31
CA VAL A 602 -10.77 -48.15 -24.62
C VAL A 602 -11.03 -48.07 -26.12
N CYS A 603 -12.30 -47.96 -26.51
CA CYS A 603 -12.68 -47.65 -27.89
C CYS A 603 -13.09 -46.17 -28.03
N VAL A 604 -12.46 -45.44 -28.95
CA VAL A 604 -12.85 -44.06 -29.30
C VAL A 604 -13.62 -44.08 -30.62
N VAL A 605 -14.85 -43.59 -30.61
CA VAL A 605 -15.71 -43.51 -31.79
C VAL A 605 -15.63 -42.10 -32.37
N GLY A 606 -15.07 -41.98 -33.56
CA GLY A 606 -14.88 -40.72 -34.28
C GLY A 606 -13.43 -40.32 -34.49
N LEU A 607 -13.23 -39.34 -35.38
CA LEU A 607 -11.91 -38.83 -35.78
C LEU A 607 -11.92 -37.30 -35.96
N GLY A 608 -12.67 -36.59 -35.11
CA GLY A 608 -12.56 -35.11 -35.01
C GLY A 608 -11.35 -34.70 -34.17
N ASP A 609 -11.04 -33.40 -34.10
CA ASP A 609 -9.90 -32.89 -33.31
C ASP A 609 -9.97 -33.36 -31.85
N VAL A 610 -11.15 -33.23 -31.22
CA VAL A 610 -11.43 -33.71 -29.85
C VAL A 610 -11.24 -35.23 -29.72
N ALA A 611 -11.64 -36.00 -30.73
CA ALA A 611 -11.47 -37.46 -30.71
C ALA A 611 -10.00 -37.86 -30.81
N MET A 612 -9.22 -37.17 -31.65
CA MET A 612 -7.79 -37.40 -31.79
C MET A 612 -7.04 -36.98 -30.52
N GLU A 613 -7.34 -35.82 -29.93
CA GLU A 613 -6.75 -35.39 -28.66
C GLU A 613 -7.06 -36.38 -27.53
N ALA A 614 -8.30 -36.89 -27.48
CA ALA A 614 -8.69 -37.90 -26.51
C ALA A 614 -7.93 -39.22 -26.71
N ALA A 615 -7.87 -39.71 -27.95
CA ALA A 615 -7.13 -40.93 -28.27
C ALA A 615 -5.63 -40.80 -27.97
N ILE A 616 -4.99 -39.68 -28.31
CA ILE A 616 -3.59 -39.39 -27.98
C ILE A 616 -3.40 -39.36 -26.46
N GLY A 617 -4.29 -38.67 -25.74
CA GLY A 617 -4.24 -38.57 -24.27
C GLY A 617 -4.38 -39.92 -23.57
N LEU A 618 -5.32 -40.75 -24.03
CA LEU A 618 -5.53 -42.12 -23.56
C LEU A 618 -4.35 -43.03 -23.91
N ALA A 619 -3.85 -42.96 -25.15
CA ALA A 619 -2.74 -43.78 -25.61
C ALA A 619 -1.45 -43.47 -24.85
N ASN A 620 -1.27 -42.25 -24.34
CA ASN A 620 -0.13 -41.86 -23.53
C ASN A 620 -0.20 -42.32 -22.07
N GLN A 621 -1.31 -42.94 -21.64
CA GLN A 621 -1.41 -43.54 -20.31
C GLN A 621 -0.70 -44.90 -20.26
N PRO A 622 -0.14 -45.29 -19.11
CA PRO A 622 0.49 -46.60 -18.96
C PRO A 622 -0.53 -47.72 -19.18
N ASP A 623 -0.08 -48.80 -19.83
CA ASP A 623 -0.83 -50.05 -20.05
C ASP A 623 -2.23 -49.88 -20.67
N THR A 624 -2.48 -48.78 -21.37
CA THR A 624 -3.79 -48.46 -21.94
C THR A 624 -3.84 -48.86 -23.42
N ARG A 625 -4.85 -49.64 -23.80
CA ARG A 625 -5.06 -50.08 -25.18
C ARG A 625 -6.14 -49.21 -25.81
N VAL A 626 -5.83 -48.53 -26.91
CA VAL A 626 -6.76 -47.61 -27.57
C VAL A 626 -7.07 -48.10 -28.98
N THR A 627 -8.36 -48.29 -29.26
CA THR A 627 -8.87 -48.59 -30.61
C THR A 627 -9.76 -47.45 -31.08
N ILE A 628 -9.52 -46.90 -32.27
CA ILE A 628 -10.36 -45.86 -32.87
C ILE A 628 -11.28 -46.51 -33.90
N SER A 629 -12.59 -46.31 -33.78
CA SER A 629 -13.57 -46.62 -34.82
C SER A 629 -13.96 -45.35 -35.56
N TYR A 630 -13.78 -45.34 -36.88
CA TYR A 630 -14.17 -44.21 -37.71
C TYR A 630 -14.80 -44.66 -39.02
N ARG A 631 -15.95 -44.06 -39.36
CA ARG A 631 -16.71 -44.36 -40.58
C ARG A 631 -16.01 -43.98 -41.89
N GLY A 632 -15.07 -43.04 -41.83
CA GLY A 632 -14.32 -42.58 -43.00
C GLY A 632 -13.18 -43.53 -43.39
N ALA A 633 -12.55 -43.23 -44.53
CA ALA A 633 -11.45 -44.03 -45.06
C ALA A 633 -10.06 -43.41 -44.79
N ASP A 634 -10.00 -42.14 -44.40
CA ASP A 634 -8.75 -41.41 -44.15
C ASP A 634 -9.02 -40.19 -43.23
N PHE A 635 -7.95 -39.50 -42.82
CA PHE A 635 -7.95 -38.23 -42.11
C PHE A 635 -8.47 -37.09 -43.00
N THR A 636 -9.78 -36.89 -43.01
CA THR A 636 -10.41 -35.81 -43.79
C THR A 636 -10.46 -34.46 -43.05
N ARG A 637 -10.23 -34.44 -41.74
CA ARG A 637 -10.35 -33.26 -40.88
C ARG A 637 -9.40 -33.30 -39.69
N GLY A 638 -9.18 -32.14 -39.06
CA GLY A 638 -8.42 -31.98 -37.81
C GLY A 638 -7.15 -31.15 -37.95
N LYS A 639 -6.57 -30.74 -36.82
CA LYS A 639 -5.33 -29.96 -36.80
C LYS A 639 -4.15 -30.81 -37.21
N ARG A 640 -3.18 -30.21 -37.93
CA ARG A 640 -2.05 -30.97 -38.50
C ARG A 640 -1.27 -31.70 -37.41
N ARG A 641 -0.97 -31.00 -36.31
CA ARG A 641 -0.30 -31.57 -35.13
C ARG A 641 -0.98 -32.84 -34.58
N ASN A 642 -2.31 -32.83 -34.50
CA ASN A 642 -3.07 -33.96 -33.94
C ASN A 642 -3.09 -35.14 -34.91
N VAL A 643 -3.21 -34.87 -36.21
CA VAL A 643 -3.13 -35.90 -37.26
C VAL A 643 -1.74 -36.55 -37.27
N ASP A 644 -0.68 -35.75 -37.25
CA ASP A 644 0.71 -36.24 -37.30
C ASP A 644 1.05 -37.09 -36.06
N GLU A 645 0.68 -36.61 -34.87
CA GLU A 645 0.91 -37.36 -33.63
C GLU A 645 0.10 -38.67 -33.59
N LEU A 646 -1.15 -38.66 -34.06
CA LEU A 646 -1.94 -39.88 -34.11
C LEU A 646 -1.38 -40.89 -35.12
N ARG A 647 -0.91 -40.44 -36.29
CA ARG A 647 -0.22 -41.30 -37.26
C ARG A 647 1.02 -41.95 -36.65
N ARG A 648 1.82 -41.19 -35.89
CA ARG A 648 2.98 -41.70 -35.17
C ARG A 648 2.59 -42.80 -34.16
N LEU A 649 1.52 -42.60 -33.40
CA LEU A 649 1.02 -43.57 -32.43
C LEU A 649 0.46 -44.85 -33.08
N ILE A 650 -0.21 -44.71 -34.24
CA ILE A 650 -0.68 -45.84 -35.03
C ILE A 650 0.50 -46.66 -35.56
N GLN A 651 1.52 -46.00 -36.14
CA GLN A 651 2.74 -46.65 -36.62
C GLN A 651 3.51 -47.36 -35.50
N ALA A 652 3.52 -46.77 -34.30
CA ALA A 652 4.13 -47.37 -33.11
C ALA A 652 3.28 -48.52 -32.50
N GLY A 653 2.12 -48.87 -33.07
CA GLY A 653 1.23 -49.90 -32.56
C GLY A 653 0.55 -49.54 -31.23
N ARG A 654 0.61 -48.27 -30.81
CA ARG A 654 0.00 -47.77 -29.56
C ARG A 654 -1.50 -47.48 -29.71
N VAL A 655 -1.95 -47.23 -30.93
CA VAL A 655 -3.35 -47.01 -31.27
C VAL A 655 -3.72 -47.92 -32.43
N GLU A 656 -4.76 -48.73 -32.25
CA GLU A 656 -5.38 -49.50 -33.34
C GLU A 656 -6.39 -48.60 -34.07
N MET A 657 -6.29 -48.50 -35.40
CA MET A 657 -7.22 -47.71 -36.21
C MET A 657 -8.12 -48.63 -37.04
N LEU A 658 -9.43 -48.52 -36.85
CA LEU A 658 -10.46 -49.26 -37.58
C LEU A 658 -11.20 -48.32 -38.53
N TRP A 659 -10.68 -48.21 -39.75
CA TRP A 659 -11.29 -47.43 -40.83
C TRP A 659 -12.57 -48.07 -41.33
N ARG A 660 -13.47 -47.22 -41.86
CA ARG A 660 -14.75 -47.63 -42.41
C ARG A 660 -15.49 -48.54 -41.42
N THR A 661 -15.58 -48.13 -40.17
CA THR A 661 -16.36 -48.86 -39.16
C THR A 661 -17.40 -47.97 -38.50
N GLU A 662 -18.51 -48.57 -38.11
CA GLU A 662 -19.59 -47.92 -37.36
C GLU A 662 -20.05 -48.83 -36.22
N VAL A 663 -20.33 -48.24 -35.05
CA VAL A 663 -20.81 -49.00 -33.89
C VAL A 663 -22.26 -49.41 -34.12
N VAL A 664 -22.55 -50.69 -33.96
CA VAL A 664 -23.91 -51.24 -34.08
C VAL A 664 -24.50 -51.56 -32.70
N ARG A 665 -23.65 -51.95 -31.74
CA ARG A 665 -24.09 -52.28 -30.39
C ARG A 665 -22.93 -52.17 -29.40
N VAL A 666 -23.25 -51.74 -28.17
CA VAL A 666 -22.34 -51.83 -27.02
C VAL A 666 -22.91 -52.85 -26.04
N GLU A 667 -22.18 -53.93 -25.81
CA GLU A 667 -22.54 -55.02 -24.91
C GLU A 667 -21.59 -55.05 -23.72
N ALA A 668 -21.90 -55.83 -22.68
CA ALA A 668 -21.05 -55.92 -21.50
C ALA A 668 -19.62 -56.35 -21.88
N GLY A 669 -18.66 -55.45 -21.65
CA GLY A 669 -17.23 -55.68 -21.93
C GLY A 669 -16.82 -55.66 -23.40
N ARG A 670 -17.73 -55.41 -24.36
CA ARG A 670 -17.40 -55.47 -25.80
C ARG A 670 -18.20 -54.50 -26.66
N VAL A 671 -17.58 -54.01 -27.72
CA VAL A 671 -18.22 -53.19 -28.76
C VAL A 671 -18.28 -53.95 -30.08
N GLN A 672 -19.45 -53.94 -30.70
CA GLN A 672 -19.68 -54.55 -32.01
C GLN A 672 -19.68 -53.45 -33.08
N LEU A 673 -18.77 -53.57 -34.04
CA LEU A 673 -18.57 -52.63 -35.13
C LEU A 673 -18.95 -53.30 -36.46
N LYS A 674 -19.59 -52.58 -37.37
CA LYS A 674 -19.87 -53.02 -38.74
C LYS A 674 -18.85 -52.42 -39.69
N GLN A 675 -18.24 -53.25 -40.55
CA GLN A 675 -17.36 -52.78 -41.61
C GLN A 675 -18.17 -52.15 -42.76
N LEU A 676 -17.94 -50.88 -43.08
CA LEU A 676 -18.56 -50.17 -44.19
C LEU A 676 -17.80 -50.46 -45.49
N GLY A 677 -18.50 -50.94 -46.52
CA GLY A 677 -17.96 -51.26 -47.84
C GLY A 677 -18.88 -50.84 -48.98
N PRO A 678 -18.38 -50.74 -50.23
CA PRO A 678 -19.16 -50.27 -51.38
C PRO A 678 -20.25 -51.23 -51.86
N THR A 679 -20.29 -52.49 -51.39
CA THR A 679 -21.29 -53.48 -51.81
C THR A 679 -21.77 -54.36 -50.65
N SER A 680 -23.08 -54.29 -50.40
CA SER A 680 -23.96 -55.31 -49.83
C SER A 680 -24.13 -55.48 -48.31
N GLU A 681 -25.35 -55.90 -47.98
CA GLU A 681 -26.00 -56.14 -46.70
C GLU A 681 -25.35 -57.20 -45.79
N ARG A 682 -24.17 -57.75 -46.16
CA ARG A 682 -23.41 -58.75 -45.37
C ARG A 682 -22.02 -58.23 -44.97
N ALA A 683 -21.97 -57.01 -44.47
CA ALA A 683 -20.75 -56.47 -43.86
C ALA A 683 -20.32 -57.31 -42.66
N PRO A 684 -19.04 -57.74 -42.56
CA PRO A 684 -18.55 -58.46 -41.38
C PRO A 684 -18.61 -57.57 -40.15
N PHE A 685 -18.99 -58.17 -39.02
CA PHE A 685 -18.90 -57.54 -37.71
C PHE A 685 -17.50 -57.73 -37.13
N VAL A 686 -16.93 -56.64 -36.61
CA VAL A 686 -15.69 -56.63 -35.86
C VAL A 686 -16.04 -56.44 -34.39
N ILE A 687 -15.66 -57.39 -33.55
CA ILE A 687 -15.86 -57.30 -32.10
C ILE A 687 -14.54 -56.88 -31.45
N ARG A 688 -14.62 -55.95 -30.50
CA ARG A 688 -13.49 -55.55 -29.66
C ARG A 688 -13.90 -55.58 -28.21
N GLU A 689 -13.09 -56.23 -27.38
CA GLU A 689 -13.20 -56.13 -25.93
C GLU A 689 -12.86 -54.70 -25.51
N VAL A 690 -13.68 -54.12 -24.64
CA VAL A 690 -13.57 -52.73 -24.17
C VAL A 690 -14.06 -52.62 -22.73
N ASP A 691 -13.30 -51.90 -21.91
CA ASP A 691 -13.73 -51.46 -20.58
C ASP A 691 -14.53 -50.14 -20.66
N SER A 692 -14.31 -49.34 -21.70
CA SER A 692 -14.96 -48.04 -21.87
C SER A 692 -15.03 -47.62 -23.34
N VAL A 693 -16.09 -46.89 -23.70
CA VAL A 693 -16.31 -46.37 -25.06
C VAL A 693 -16.44 -44.85 -25.02
N PHE A 694 -15.60 -44.13 -25.75
CA PHE A 694 -15.68 -42.68 -25.91
C PHE A 694 -16.38 -42.31 -27.23
N VAL A 695 -17.59 -41.80 -27.14
CA VAL A 695 -18.38 -41.39 -28.30
C VAL A 695 -18.12 -39.91 -28.60
N LEU A 696 -17.14 -39.66 -29.47
CA LEU A 696 -16.63 -38.32 -29.81
C LEU A 696 -16.94 -37.97 -31.27
N ILE A 697 -18.22 -38.12 -31.63
CA ILE A 697 -18.75 -37.92 -33.00
C ILE A 697 -19.25 -36.48 -33.26
N GLY A 698 -18.93 -35.55 -32.36
CA GLY A 698 -19.28 -34.13 -32.44
C GLY A 698 -20.55 -33.78 -31.66
N ASN A 699 -20.89 -32.48 -31.65
CA ASN A 699 -22.02 -31.96 -30.90
C ASN A 699 -23.15 -31.49 -31.84
N ILE A 700 -24.36 -31.41 -31.31
CA ILE A 700 -25.52 -30.79 -31.92
C ILE A 700 -25.52 -29.33 -31.51
N ALA A 701 -25.33 -28.42 -32.46
CA ALA A 701 -25.39 -26.98 -32.20
C ALA A 701 -26.77 -26.60 -31.65
N PRO A 702 -26.87 -25.65 -30.72
CA PRO A 702 -28.14 -25.27 -30.09
C PRO A 702 -29.00 -24.34 -30.98
N THR A 703 -28.87 -24.40 -32.30
CA THR A 703 -29.61 -23.54 -33.25
C THR A 703 -31.11 -23.78 -33.18
N LYS A 704 -31.55 -25.05 -33.11
CA LYS A 704 -32.98 -25.39 -32.94
C LYS A 704 -33.59 -24.75 -31.69
N LEU A 705 -32.80 -24.61 -30.62
CA LEU A 705 -33.27 -23.97 -29.41
C LEU A 705 -33.42 -22.47 -29.62
N LEU A 706 -32.50 -21.81 -30.32
CA LEU A 706 -32.65 -20.40 -30.71
C LEU A 706 -33.94 -20.19 -31.53
N ASP A 707 -34.20 -21.07 -32.50
CA ASP A 707 -35.40 -21.03 -33.34
C ASP A 707 -36.68 -21.19 -32.49
N ALA A 708 -36.64 -22.10 -31.49
CA ALA A 708 -37.75 -22.32 -30.56
C ALA A 708 -38.00 -21.14 -29.59
N PHE A 709 -37.08 -20.19 -29.51
CA PHE A 709 -37.25 -18.90 -28.84
C PHE A 709 -37.56 -17.75 -29.81
N GLY A 710 -37.72 -18.04 -31.12
CA GLY A 710 -37.99 -17.05 -32.16
C GLY A 710 -36.79 -16.17 -32.53
N VAL A 711 -35.57 -16.57 -32.19
CA VAL A 711 -34.35 -15.76 -32.42
C VAL A 711 -33.89 -15.91 -33.88
N GLY A 712 -33.97 -14.83 -34.66
CA GLY A 712 -33.47 -14.82 -36.04
C GLY A 712 -31.94 -14.71 -36.14
N THR A 713 -31.35 -15.30 -37.18
CA THR A 713 -29.93 -15.17 -37.52
C THR A 713 -29.66 -14.03 -38.51
N ILE A 714 -28.44 -13.51 -38.57
CA ILE A 714 -28.06 -12.41 -39.48
C ILE A 714 -28.33 -12.77 -40.96
N GLY A 715 -28.22 -14.03 -41.34
CA GLY A 715 -28.48 -14.52 -42.71
C GLY A 715 -29.94 -14.77 -43.07
N SER A 716 -30.87 -14.75 -42.11
CA SER A 716 -32.32 -14.91 -42.35
C SER A 716 -32.96 -13.56 -42.70
N GLY A 717 -32.69 -13.08 -43.91
CA GLY A 717 -33.24 -11.84 -44.48
C GLY A 717 -34.10 -12.13 -45.69
#